data_AF-A0A7D3UM90-F1
#
_entry.id   AF-A0A7D3UM90-F1
#
_cell.length_a   1.000
_cell.length_b   1.000
_cell.length_c   1.000
_cell.angle_alpha   90.00
_cell.angle_beta   90.00
_cell.angle_gamma   90.00
#
_symmetry.space_group_name_H-M   'P 1'
#
loop_
_entity.id
_entity.type
_entity.pdbx_description
1 polymer ?
#
loop_
_entity_poly.entity_id
_entity_poly.type
_entity_poly.pdbx_seq_one_letter_code
_entity_poly.pdbx_strand_id
1 'polypeptide(L)'
;MRPRRFYISIKDFAGGVEVWVPPGHPPELAAPLEEAPSRDPTFRAQVLDTEEMVKVPSKAVLELSETYARLLQAVTNGEERLGLFKQEELLRRLSALRRGGPVRVQITSASGEKVRGVVRYRGPMSKNRDEAGIIFGVELVGSAAGKGFTDGSFKDQKFFSCRENCGVFVPVSRIEPDEGSPPRPRWGSSKARNRLQQVEDDPLRSPPLELGDHVFFNMDDSRPTGTVMFCDYLPEKEHAGIFVGIHLDQPIGSWDGVFKGHALCHFPSPEHGILLPISKVYKEKIEHNPKASIENPSLGFSEDPPCSPSIRYPPGIEPHSPKGPPASLTSIFVDKDKGEKEKEPEEDDEEKTLVIPLEIYSMVEVHDPPIYGVIRWIGNLPEVGETIAGLELEEPLASSCTDGSYRGTRYFQCPPDKGFFVKLRHCRPDSRFGVPQPLENPVLRCNSLDFRIYASERVLENTPPALGEEGGQQLTGWKKGIQGHCNSCYLDATLFCMFTFSSVLDSLLLRPADKNDGESYVETRDLLRTEIVNPLRKHGYVCATKVMSLRRVLEAAGSSPGFTCEEKDPEEFLTLLFRVLKGEPLFNIRSADKDPQGCIFYQIFMEGALPGVTQGVPTVQQLLEGSLATGDLKFTEAPSCLILQMPRNGKDFKAFATILPSLQLDLTDLLEDAPRECCICQELAVSECPQCYGDPHITAGSTRQYCSICCQQVHRHRTRSSHHPRLLRLPPELSHLPPLPVPLPRQTMQLYAVLCIQTSHYVAFARHGPRREHWLFFDSMADRQGGQNGFNIPRVTPCPEVADYPEMSPKELQALDPKSLPPCARRLLCDAYMCLYHNTALGFYK
;
A
#
# COMPACT_ATOMS: atom_id res chain seq x y z
N MET A 1 -23.55 -17.12 -36.82
CA MET A 1 -23.92 -16.78 -35.43
C MET A 1 -24.82 -15.55 -35.46
N ARG A 2 -25.75 -15.38 -34.50
CA ARG A 2 -26.46 -14.10 -34.31
C ARG A 2 -25.47 -13.09 -33.70
N PRO A 3 -25.54 -11.79 -34.02
CA PRO A 3 -24.68 -10.79 -33.38
C PRO A 3 -24.96 -10.73 -31.87
N ARG A 4 -23.90 -10.67 -31.06
CA ARG A 4 -24.00 -10.43 -29.62
C ARG A 4 -24.66 -9.06 -29.40
N ARG A 5 -25.61 -8.99 -28.45
CA ARG A 5 -26.29 -7.74 -28.07
C ARG A 5 -25.92 -7.40 -26.64
N PHE A 6 -25.41 -6.19 -26.47
CA PHE A 6 -25.00 -5.64 -25.18
C PHE A 6 -26.07 -4.69 -24.68
N TYR A 7 -26.34 -4.74 -23.39
CA TYR A 7 -27.28 -3.84 -22.72
C TYR A 7 -26.58 -3.11 -21.58
N ILE A 8 -27.20 -2.05 -21.05
CA ILE A 8 -26.84 -1.43 -19.77
C ILE A 8 -28.08 -1.26 -18.91
N SER A 9 -27.99 -1.63 -17.63
CA SER A 9 -29.01 -1.35 -16.62
C SER A 9 -29.12 0.16 -16.39
N ILE A 10 -30.33 0.71 -16.50
CA ILE A 10 -30.63 2.12 -16.23
C ILE A 10 -31.47 2.33 -14.96
N LYS A 11 -31.98 1.24 -14.39
CA LYS A 11 -32.78 1.16 -13.16
C LYS A 11 -32.56 -0.18 -12.51
N ASP A 12 -32.56 -0.21 -11.18
CA ASP A 12 -32.55 -1.41 -10.36
C ASP A 12 -33.63 -2.40 -10.82
N PHE A 13 -33.25 -3.67 -10.98
CA PHE A 13 -34.20 -4.76 -11.18
C PHE A 13 -33.69 -6.06 -10.53
N ALA A 14 -34.64 -6.89 -10.07
CA ALA A 14 -34.36 -8.23 -9.57
C ALA A 14 -34.80 -9.27 -10.61
N GLY A 15 -33.92 -10.23 -10.92
CA GLY A 15 -33.99 -11.03 -12.14
C GLY A 15 -34.26 -12.52 -11.96
N GLY A 16 -35.31 -12.91 -11.23
CA GLY A 16 -35.62 -14.31 -10.96
C GLY A 16 -35.29 -14.69 -9.53
N VAL A 17 -34.54 -15.79 -9.33
CA VAL A 17 -34.08 -16.21 -8.00
C VAL A 17 -32.98 -15.24 -7.54
N GLU A 18 -33.39 -14.25 -6.75
CA GLU A 18 -32.59 -13.43 -5.81
C GLU A 18 -31.40 -12.59 -6.33
N VAL A 19 -31.05 -12.64 -7.62
CA VAL A 19 -30.03 -11.72 -8.18
C VAL A 19 -30.59 -10.31 -8.39
N TRP A 20 -30.06 -9.33 -7.64
CA TRP A 20 -30.28 -7.90 -7.83
C TRP A 20 -29.25 -7.33 -8.81
N VAL A 21 -29.70 -6.63 -9.85
CA VAL A 21 -28.84 -5.98 -10.84
C VAL A 21 -28.90 -4.46 -10.65
N PRO A 22 -27.82 -3.82 -10.14
CA PRO A 22 -27.79 -2.38 -9.96
C PRO A 22 -27.76 -1.63 -11.31
N PRO A 23 -28.11 -0.34 -11.35
CA PRO A 23 -27.87 0.52 -12.49
C PRO A 23 -26.38 0.49 -12.92
N GLY A 24 -26.11 0.65 -14.20
CA GLY A 24 -24.76 0.64 -14.77
C GLY A 24 -24.14 -0.75 -15.02
N HIS A 25 -24.79 -1.85 -14.62
CA HIS A 25 -24.31 -3.20 -14.92
C HIS A 25 -24.79 -3.66 -16.31
N PRO A 26 -23.91 -4.20 -17.18
CA PRO A 26 -24.27 -4.63 -18.53
C PRO A 26 -24.60 -6.13 -18.62
N PRO A 27 -25.80 -6.50 -19.07
CA PRO A 27 -26.13 -7.89 -19.38
C PRO A 27 -26.03 -8.23 -20.89
N GLU A 28 -25.61 -9.45 -21.23
CA GLU A 28 -25.47 -10.00 -22.60
C GLU A 28 -26.52 -11.08 -22.90
N LEU A 29 -27.24 -10.97 -24.02
CA LEU A 29 -28.43 -11.80 -24.31
C LEU A 29 -28.14 -13.29 -24.59
N ALA A 30 -28.81 -14.21 -23.88
CA ALA A 30 -28.82 -15.64 -24.22
C ALA A 30 -30.25 -16.13 -24.53
N ALA A 31 -30.54 -16.27 -25.84
CA ALA A 31 -31.72 -16.88 -26.48
C ALA A 31 -33.14 -16.50 -25.99
N PRO A 32 -34.05 -16.03 -26.88
CA PRO A 32 -35.45 -15.83 -26.50
C PRO A 32 -36.18 -17.17 -26.32
N LEU A 33 -37.00 -17.27 -25.27
CA LEU A 33 -38.09 -18.25 -25.18
C LEU A 33 -39.37 -17.58 -25.67
N GLU A 34 -40.11 -18.25 -26.55
CA GLU A 34 -41.44 -17.81 -26.97
C GLU A 34 -42.47 -18.15 -25.88
N GLU A 35 -42.85 -17.17 -25.05
CA GLU A 35 -44.08 -17.24 -24.25
C GLU A 35 -44.90 -15.96 -24.42
N ALA A 36 -46.22 -16.13 -24.34
CA ALA A 36 -47.23 -15.22 -24.87
C ALA A 36 -47.55 -14.02 -23.92
N PRO A 37 -48.49 -13.11 -24.26
CA PRO A 37 -48.32 -11.67 -24.05
C PRO A 37 -48.53 -11.21 -22.60
N SER A 38 -47.46 -11.15 -21.82
CA SER A 38 -47.40 -10.22 -20.68
C SER A 38 -47.21 -8.78 -21.21
N ARG A 39 -47.61 -7.77 -20.42
CA ARG A 39 -47.50 -6.34 -20.81
C ARG A 39 -46.08 -5.78 -20.78
N ASP A 40 -45.08 -6.59 -20.45
CA ASP A 40 -43.66 -6.22 -20.50
C ASP A 40 -42.81 -7.41 -20.98
N PRO A 41 -42.22 -7.34 -22.19
CA PRO A 41 -41.32 -8.40 -22.66
C PRO A 41 -40.10 -8.50 -21.74
N THR A 42 -39.82 -9.71 -21.26
CA THR A 42 -38.62 -10.04 -20.47
C THR A 42 -37.74 -11.00 -21.25
N PHE A 43 -36.42 -10.89 -21.08
CA PHE A 43 -35.45 -11.79 -21.73
C PHE A 43 -34.41 -12.31 -20.73
N ARG A 44 -33.70 -13.40 -21.08
CA ARG A 44 -32.57 -13.89 -20.29
C ARG A 44 -31.27 -13.29 -20.79
N ALA A 45 -30.42 -12.84 -19.87
CA ALA A 45 -29.10 -12.32 -20.19
C ALA A 45 -28.10 -12.55 -19.06
N GLN A 46 -26.81 -12.63 -19.42
CA GLN A 46 -25.69 -12.86 -18.52
C GLN A 46 -25.09 -11.52 -18.07
N VAL A 47 -24.99 -11.25 -16.77
CA VAL A 47 -24.33 -10.03 -16.25
C VAL A 47 -22.83 -10.15 -16.48
N LEU A 48 -22.19 -9.20 -17.20
CA LEU A 48 -20.75 -9.31 -17.51
C LEU A 48 -19.84 -9.16 -16.28
N ASP A 49 -20.31 -8.50 -15.22
CA ASP A 49 -19.52 -8.29 -14.00
C ASP A 49 -19.55 -9.50 -13.04
N THR A 50 -20.57 -10.38 -13.11
CA THR A 50 -20.73 -11.55 -12.21
C THR A 50 -20.88 -12.89 -12.93
N GLU A 51 -20.96 -12.89 -14.26
CA GLU A 51 -21.27 -14.04 -15.13
C GLU A 51 -22.65 -14.71 -14.88
N GLU A 52 -23.51 -14.14 -14.02
CA GLU A 52 -24.80 -14.72 -13.64
C GLU A 52 -25.92 -14.51 -14.68
N MET A 53 -26.80 -15.51 -14.82
CA MET A 53 -27.91 -15.50 -15.76
C MET A 53 -29.21 -14.96 -15.14
N VAL A 54 -29.59 -13.74 -15.50
CA VAL A 54 -30.75 -13.01 -14.96
C VAL A 54 -31.92 -12.91 -15.95
N LYS A 55 -33.14 -12.78 -15.44
CA LYS A 55 -34.31 -12.31 -16.21
C LYS A 55 -34.36 -10.77 -16.19
N VAL A 56 -34.33 -10.16 -17.37
CA VAL A 56 -34.26 -8.71 -17.57
C VAL A 56 -35.59 -8.16 -18.10
N PRO A 57 -36.21 -7.16 -17.44
CA PRO A 57 -37.33 -6.41 -18.00
C PRO A 57 -36.84 -5.45 -19.09
N SER A 58 -37.47 -5.43 -20.27
CA SER A 58 -37.04 -4.55 -21.38
C SER A 58 -37.11 -3.05 -21.07
N LYS A 59 -37.83 -2.63 -20.01
CA LYS A 59 -37.90 -1.24 -19.54
C LYS A 59 -36.78 -0.85 -18.55
N ALA A 60 -36.00 -1.80 -18.05
CA ALA A 60 -34.95 -1.57 -17.05
C ALA A 60 -33.55 -1.43 -17.68
N VAL A 61 -33.42 -1.72 -18.97
CA VAL A 61 -32.16 -1.72 -19.72
C VAL A 61 -32.27 -0.96 -21.05
N LEU A 62 -31.13 -0.51 -21.57
CA LEU A 62 -31.01 0.03 -22.94
C LEU A 62 -29.97 -0.74 -23.75
N GLU A 63 -30.22 -0.96 -25.04
CA GLU A 63 -29.28 -1.63 -25.96
C GLU A 63 -28.12 -0.69 -26.31
N LEU A 64 -26.89 -1.20 -26.25
CA LEU A 64 -25.67 -0.48 -26.56
C LEU A 64 -25.14 -0.85 -27.94
N SER A 65 -24.53 0.11 -28.64
CA SER A 65 -23.64 -0.22 -29.75
C SER A 65 -22.43 -1.01 -29.25
N GLU A 66 -21.90 -1.93 -30.06
CA GLU A 66 -20.70 -2.72 -29.72
C GLU A 66 -19.51 -1.84 -29.31
N THR A 67 -19.34 -0.68 -29.97
CA THR A 67 -18.27 0.28 -29.62
C THR A 67 -18.48 0.90 -28.24
N TYR A 68 -19.71 1.28 -27.88
CA TYR A 68 -20.01 1.83 -26.56
C TYR A 68 -19.93 0.76 -25.48
N ALA A 69 -20.45 -0.44 -25.74
CA ALA A 69 -20.33 -1.59 -24.84
C ALA A 69 -18.87 -1.87 -24.50
N ARG A 70 -17.99 -1.98 -25.50
CA ARG A 70 -16.56 -2.24 -25.30
C ARG A 70 -15.82 -1.11 -24.59
N LEU A 71 -16.22 0.16 -24.79
CA LEU A 71 -15.66 1.29 -24.03
C LEU A 71 -16.11 1.26 -22.55
N LEU A 72 -17.40 1.04 -22.30
CA LEU A 72 -17.99 1.03 -20.96
C LEU A 72 -17.59 -0.21 -20.15
N GLN A 73 -17.40 -1.36 -20.79
CA GLN A 73 -16.92 -2.60 -20.16
C GLN A 73 -15.53 -2.45 -19.52
N ALA A 74 -14.69 -1.54 -20.03
CA ALA A 74 -13.39 -1.25 -19.42
C ALA A 74 -13.48 -0.40 -18.13
N VAL A 75 -14.63 0.22 -17.85
CA VAL A 75 -14.90 0.94 -16.59
C VAL A 75 -15.40 -0.08 -15.57
N THR A 76 -14.67 -0.30 -14.49
CA THR A 76 -15.02 -1.31 -13.46
C THR A 76 -16.07 -0.85 -12.46
N ASN A 77 -16.22 0.46 -12.24
CA ASN A 77 -17.22 1.02 -11.34
C ASN A 77 -18.55 1.29 -12.08
N GLY A 78 -19.64 0.66 -11.63
CA GLY A 78 -20.96 0.78 -12.26
C GLY A 78 -21.57 2.19 -12.25
N GLU A 79 -21.30 3.00 -11.22
CA GLU A 79 -21.75 4.39 -11.15
C GLU A 79 -20.98 5.30 -12.14
N GLU A 80 -19.65 5.17 -12.21
CA GLU A 80 -18.84 5.84 -13.25
C GLU A 80 -19.32 5.43 -14.65
N ARG A 81 -19.61 4.14 -14.85
CA ARG A 81 -20.06 3.56 -16.13
C ARG A 81 -21.41 4.14 -16.56
N LEU A 82 -22.38 4.20 -15.65
CA LEU A 82 -23.69 4.82 -15.91
C LEU A 82 -23.61 6.35 -16.07
N GLY A 83 -22.76 7.01 -15.28
CA GLY A 83 -22.51 8.44 -15.36
C GLY A 83 -21.96 8.85 -16.71
N LEU A 84 -21.01 8.09 -17.24
CA LEU A 84 -20.45 8.29 -18.58
C LEU A 84 -21.47 7.96 -19.69
N PHE A 85 -22.25 6.88 -19.54
CA PHE A 85 -23.30 6.54 -20.50
C PHE A 85 -24.36 7.65 -20.64
N LYS A 86 -24.73 8.33 -19.54
CA LYS A 86 -25.64 9.48 -19.55
C LYS A 86 -25.07 10.71 -20.29
N GLN A 87 -23.76 10.77 -20.51
CA GLN A 87 -23.08 11.86 -21.23
C GLN A 87 -22.84 11.50 -22.70
N GLU A 88 -23.92 11.30 -23.46
CA GLU A 88 -23.89 10.79 -24.84
C GLU A 88 -22.92 11.56 -25.76
N GLU A 89 -22.90 12.89 -25.69
CA GLU A 89 -21.98 13.72 -26.49
C GLU A 89 -20.51 13.51 -26.13
N LEU A 90 -20.20 13.34 -24.84
CA LEU A 90 -18.83 13.04 -24.42
C LEU A 90 -18.43 11.63 -24.86
N LEU A 91 -19.31 10.63 -24.67
CA LEU A 91 -19.06 9.25 -25.08
C LEU A 91 -18.87 9.16 -26.61
N ARG A 92 -19.65 9.93 -27.39
CA ARG A 92 -19.50 10.09 -28.84
C ARG A 92 -18.11 10.63 -29.21
N ARG A 93 -17.68 11.75 -28.59
CA ARG A 93 -16.35 12.35 -28.80
C ARG A 93 -15.21 11.41 -28.40
N LEU A 94 -15.33 10.73 -27.26
CA LEU A 94 -14.35 9.75 -26.78
C LEU A 94 -14.27 8.50 -27.67
N SER A 95 -15.40 8.06 -28.23
CA SER A 95 -15.42 6.94 -29.18
C SER A 95 -14.62 7.24 -30.46
N ALA A 96 -14.60 8.51 -30.87
CA ALA A 96 -13.90 9.00 -32.05
C ALA A 96 -12.39 9.24 -31.84
N LEU A 97 -11.88 9.18 -30.60
CA LEU A 97 -10.45 9.32 -30.33
C LEU A 97 -9.63 8.25 -31.06
N ARG A 98 -8.58 8.69 -31.76
CA ARG A 98 -7.63 7.83 -32.49
C ARG A 98 -6.22 8.01 -31.93
N ARG A 99 -5.32 7.09 -32.29
CA ARG A 99 -3.88 7.23 -32.02
C ARG A 99 -3.37 8.56 -32.60
N GLY A 100 -2.58 9.30 -31.83
CA GLY A 100 -2.15 10.67 -32.11
C GLY A 100 -3.10 11.76 -31.59
N GLY A 101 -4.29 11.41 -31.09
CA GLY A 101 -5.24 12.38 -30.54
C GLY A 101 -4.73 13.02 -29.23
N PRO A 102 -4.76 14.35 -29.08
CA PRO A 102 -4.44 15.02 -27.83
C PRO A 102 -5.59 14.84 -26.84
N VAL A 103 -5.25 14.53 -25.59
CA VAL A 103 -6.20 14.24 -24.52
C VAL A 103 -5.73 14.81 -23.19
N ARG A 104 -6.66 15.02 -22.27
CA ARG A 104 -6.37 15.17 -20.85
C ARG A 104 -6.68 13.85 -20.15
N VAL A 105 -5.72 13.32 -19.40
CA VAL A 105 -5.81 12.03 -18.71
C VAL A 105 -5.65 12.21 -17.21
N GLN A 106 -6.51 11.54 -16.44
CA GLN A 106 -6.38 11.44 -14.99
C GLN A 106 -5.44 10.26 -14.67
N ILE A 107 -4.28 10.55 -14.10
CA ILE A 107 -3.25 9.53 -13.81
C ILE A 107 -3.67 8.63 -12.64
N THR A 108 -4.17 9.20 -11.54
CA THR A 108 -4.64 8.45 -10.36
C THR A 108 -6.07 8.83 -9.99
N SER A 109 -6.82 7.88 -9.40
CA SER A 109 -8.19 8.14 -8.92
C SER A 109 -8.25 9.23 -7.84
N ALA A 110 -7.16 9.44 -7.10
CA ALA A 110 -7.12 10.30 -5.92
C ALA A 110 -6.88 11.79 -6.22
N SER A 111 -6.17 12.15 -7.30
CA SER A 111 -5.75 13.54 -7.53
C SER A 111 -6.85 14.45 -8.09
N GLY A 112 -7.86 13.89 -8.78
CA GLY A 112 -8.88 14.64 -9.55
C GLY A 112 -8.35 15.41 -10.78
N GLU A 113 -7.09 15.85 -10.76
CA GLU A 113 -6.42 16.60 -11.82
C GLU A 113 -6.24 15.78 -13.10
N LYS A 114 -6.58 16.37 -14.25
CA LYS A 114 -6.37 15.80 -15.59
C LYS A 114 -5.24 16.52 -16.31
N VAL A 115 -4.17 15.78 -16.63
CA VAL A 115 -2.96 16.32 -17.25
C VAL A 115 -2.89 16.01 -18.74
N ARG A 116 -2.11 16.78 -19.51
CA ARG A 116 -2.04 16.63 -20.98
C ARG A 116 -1.28 15.37 -21.39
N GLY A 117 -1.80 14.67 -22.40
CA GLY A 117 -1.21 13.50 -23.00
C GLY A 117 -1.66 13.30 -24.45
N VAL A 118 -1.09 12.27 -25.10
CA VAL A 118 -1.38 11.89 -26.48
C VAL A 118 -1.72 10.40 -26.50
N VAL A 119 -2.86 10.05 -27.10
CA VAL A 119 -3.27 8.64 -27.25
C VAL A 119 -2.27 7.91 -28.14
N ARG A 120 -1.56 6.92 -27.61
CA ARG A 120 -0.64 6.05 -28.38
C ARG A 120 -1.24 4.68 -28.67
N TYR A 121 -2.09 4.18 -27.78
CA TYR A 121 -2.79 2.91 -27.92
C TYR A 121 -4.30 3.07 -27.65
N ARG A 122 -5.12 2.24 -28.31
CA ARG A 122 -6.57 2.11 -28.13
C ARG A 122 -6.93 0.69 -28.55
N GLY A 123 -7.38 -0.15 -27.62
CA GLY A 123 -7.72 -1.55 -27.89
C GLY A 123 -7.80 -2.41 -26.63
N PRO A 124 -8.09 -3.71 -26.76
CA PRO A 124 -8.11 -4.64 -25.65
C PRO A 124 -6.70 -5.02 -25.17
N MET A 125 -6.54 -5.20 -23.86
CA MET A 125 -5.27 -5.64 -23.25
C MET A 125 -5.10 -7.17 -23.22
N SER A 126 -6.14 -7.94 -23.57
CA SER A 126 -6.12 -9.41 -23.60
C SER A 126 -6.05 -9.92 -25.05
N LYS A 127 -5.49 -11.13 -25.23
CA LYS A 127 -5.49 -11.86 -26.50
C LYS A 127 -6.91 -12.30 -26.91
N ASN A 128 -7.82 -12.50 -25.96
CA ASN A 128 -9.22 -12.85 -26.26
C ASN A 128 -10.00 -11.59 -26.67
N ARG A 129 -10.13 -11.36 -27.99
CA ARG A 129 -10.71 -10.13 -28.55
C ARG A 129 -12.22 -9.99 -28.32
N ASP A 130 -12.93 -11.10 -28.12
CA ASP A 130 -14.38 -11.13 -28.11
C ASP A 130 -14.99 -10.78 -26.74
N GLU A 131 -14.17 -10.70 -25.69
CA GLU A 131 -14.58 -10.46 -24.29
C GLU A 131 -13.92 -9.23 -23.65
N ALA A 132 -12.89 -8.64 -24.26
CA ALA A 132 -12.10 -7.59 -23.62
C ALA A 132 -12.57 -6.15 -23.93
N GLY A 133 -12.70 -5.33 -22.89
CA GLY A 133 -12.98 -3.89 -23.00
C GLY A 133 -11.83 -3.08 -23.63
N ILE A 134 -12.15 -1.90 -24.17
CA ILE A 134 -11.19 -0.98 -24.81
C ILE A 134 -10.50 -0.13 -23.74
N ILE A 135 -9.19 -0.32 -23.62
CA ILE A 135 -8.28 0.52 -22.83
C ILE A 135 -7.52 1.46 -23.78
N PHE A 136 -7.17 2.64 -23.28
CA PHE A 136 -6.31 3.59 -23.97
C PHE A 136 -4.95 3.62 -23.29
N GLY A 137 -3.88 3.54 -24.09
CA GLY A 137 -2.53 3.88 -23.67
C GLY A 137 -2.23 5.31 -24.07
N VAL A 138 -1.90 6.16 -23.11
CA VAL A 138 -1.64 7.60 -23.29
C VAL A 138 -0.19 7.88 -22.90
N GLU A 139 0.53 8.62 -23.75
CA GLU A 139 1.83 9.20 -23.42
C GLU A 139 1.61 10.61 -22.87
N LEU A 140 2.07 10.86 -21.65
CA LEU A 140 2.03 12.14 -20.95
C LEU A 140 3.05 13.11 -21.56
N VAL A 141 2.66 14.39 -21.67
CA VAL A 141 3.47 15.42 -22.33
C VAL A 141 3.59 16.69 -21.50
N GLY A 142 4.60 17.51 -21.79
CA GLY A 142 4.86 18.76 -21.06
C GLY A 142 5.23 18.49 -19.59
N SER A 143 4.65 19.27 -18.68
CA SER A 143 4.86 19.16 -17.22
C SER A 143 4.35 17.85 -16.58
N ALA A 144 3.74 16.96 -17.37
CA ALA A 144 3.30 15.64 -16.95
C ALA A 144 4.18 14.49 -17.44
N ALA A 145 5.15 14.74 -18.32
CA ALA A 145 6.13 13.73 -18.69
C ALA A 145 6.92 13.28 -17.44
N GLY A 146 7.10 11.96 -17.28
CA GLY A 146 7.72 11.37 -16.09
C GLY A 146 6.78 11.08 -14.90
N LYS A 147 5.47 11.42 -15.00
CA LYS A 147 4.47 11.15 -13.94
C LYS A 147 3.63 9.86 -14.16
N GLY A 148 3.92 9.10 -15.20
CA GLY A 148 3.24 7.84 -15.57
C GLY A 148 3.88 6.61 -14.94
N PHE A 149 3.38 5.43 -15.32
CA PHE A 149 3.70 4.14 -14.67
C PHE A 149 4.28 3.08 -15.62
N THR A 150 4.40 3.39 -16.90
CA THR A 150 4.88 2.47 -17.93
C THR A 150 5.61 3.23 -19.03
N ASP A 151 6.44 2.51 -19.79
CA ASP A 151 7.04 2.97 -21.05
C ASP A 151 6.18 2.55 -22.27
N GLY A 152 4.94 2.08 -22.02
CA GLY A 152 3.99 1.54 -23.00
C GLY A 152 3.91 0.00 -23.06
N SER A 153 4.55 -0.68 -22.11
CA SER A 153 4.52 -2.14 -21.89
C SER A 153 3.52 -2.53 -20.79
N PHE A 154 2.89 -3.70 -20.90
CA PHE A 154 2.04 -4.29 -19.85
C PHE A 154 1.99 -5.82 -20.00
N LYS A 155 2.19 -6.57 -18.90
CA LYS A 155 2.27 -8.05 -18.91
C LYS A 155 3.12 -8.59 -20.07
N ASP A 156 4.36 -8.11 -20.13
CA ASP A 156 5.40 -8.50 -21.10
C ASP A 156 5.04 -8.27 -22.58
N GLN A 157 3.94 -7.57 -22.85
CA GLN A 157 3.53 -7.15 -24.18
C GLN A 157 3.72 -5.63 -24.36
N LYS A 158 4.41 -5.25 -25.44
CA LYS A 158 4.56 -3.85 -25.86
C LYS A 158 3.34 -3.41 -26.66
N PHE A 159 2.60 -2.41 -26.16
CA PHE A 159 1.41 -1.87 -26.85
C PHE A 159 1.69 -0.54 -27.55
N PHE A 160 2.62 0.24 -26.98
CA PHE A 160 3.21 1.43 -27.58
C PHE A 160 4.61 1.67 -26.99
N SER A 161 5.34 2.65 -27.51
CA SER A 161 6.62 3.09 -26.97
C SER A 161 6.55 4.58 -26.60
N CYS A 162 7.05 4.91 -25.43
CA CYS A 162 7.27 6.27 -24.94
C CYS A 162 8.51 6.28 -24.02
N ARG A 163 8.91 7.44 -23.51
CA ARG A 163 9.96 7.53 -22.48
C ARG A 163 9.52 6.82 -21.20
N GLU A 164 10.48 6.39 -20.39
CA GLU A 164 10.19 5.73 -19.11
C GLU A 164 9.31 6.64 -18.23
N ASN A 165 8.35 6.04 -17.51
CA ASN A 165 7.38 6.73 -16.67
C ASN A 165 6.63 7.86 -17.40
N CYS A 166 6.48 7.79 -18.72
CA CYS A 166 5.64 8.74 -19.50
C CYS A 166 4.35 8.10 -20.02
N GLY A 167 4.19 6.78 -19.93
CA GLY A 167 2.98 6.08 -20.35
C GLY A 167 2.02 5.80 -19.20
N VAL A 168 0.73 5.75 -19.51
CA VAL A 168 -0.36 5.32 -18.62
C VAL A 168 -1.43 4.56 -19.42
N PHE A 169 -1.95 3.46 -18.86
CA PHE A 169 -3.12 2.76 -19.38
C PHE A 169 -4.35 3.10 -18.55
N VAL A 170 -5.42 3.53 -19.21
CA VAL A 170 -6.65 4.02 -18.55
C VAL A 170 -7.92 3.59 -19.31
N PRO A 171 -9.04 3.40 -18.59
CA PRO A 171 -10.34 3.26 -19.21
C PRO A 171 -10.86 4.62 -19.71
N VAL A 172 -11.90 4.57 -20.54
CA VAL A 172 -12.51 5.76 -21.15
C VAL A 172 -12.98 6.82 -20.15
N SER A 173 -13.38 6.45 -18.92
CA SER A 173 -13.86 7.39 -17.90
C SER A 173 -12.78 8.38 -17.39
N ARG A 174 -11.50 8.08 -17.61
CA ARG A 174 -10.36 8.87 -17.12
C ARG A 174 -9.73 9.77 -18.19
N ILE A 175 -10.40 9.96 -19.33
CA ILE A 175 -9.87 10.64 -20.52
C ILE A 175 -10.86 11.70 -21.00
N GLU A 176 -10.36 12.83 -21.48
CA GLU A 176 -11.12 13.86 -22.19
C GLU A 176 -10.38 14.28 -23.46
N PRO A 177 -11.07 14.66 -24.56
CA PRO A 177 -10.42 15.29 -25.71
C PRO A 177 -9.84 16.66 -25.32
N ASP A 178 -8.59 16.94 -25.70
CA ASP A 178 -7.92 18.21 -25.45
C ASP A 178 -8.12 19.15 -26.66
N GLU A 179 -9.15 19.99 -26.58
CA GLU A 179 -9.54 20.97 -27.61
C GLU A 179 -8.55 22.15 -27.64
N GLY A 180 -7.40 21.96 -28.29
CA GLY A 180 -6.54 23.06 -28.72
C GLY A 180 -7.26 23.99 -29.71
N SER A 181 -6.96 25.28 -29.68
CA SER A 181 -7.58 26.32 -30.53
C SER A 181 -7.47 26.02 -32.04
N PRO A 182 -8.44 26.48 -32.86
CA PRO A 182 -8.63 25.99 -34.23
C PRO A 182 -7.49 26.38 -35.19
N PRO A 183 -7.12 25.49 -36.14
CA PRO A 183 -5.97 25.70 -37.02
C PRO A 183 -6.27 26.66 -38.19
N ARG A 184 -5.32 27.55 -38.47
CA ARG A 184 -5.23 28.40 -39.68
C ARG A 184 -3.75 28.56 -40.09
N PRO A 185 -3.42 28.86 -41.35
CA PRO A 185 -3.44 27.87 -42.42
C PRO A 185 -2.01 27.58 -42.96
N ARG A 186 -1.89 26.54 -43.79
CA ARG A 186 -0.63 26.20 -44.47
C ARG A 186 -0.15 27.33 -45.40
N TRP A 187 1.11 27.73 -45.27
CA TRP A 187 1.89 28.33 -46.36
C TRP A 187 3.14 27.48 -46.60
N GLY A 188 3.57 27.34 -47.86
CA GLY A 188 4.54 26.32 -48.25
C GLY A 188 5.88 26.82 -48.78
N SER A 189 6.84 25.90 -48.72
CA SER A 189 7.96 25.72 -49.65
C SER A 189 9.26 26.54 -49.48
N SER A 190 10.35 25.80 -49.68
CA SER A 190 11.69 26.19 -50.19
C SER A 190 12.82 26.67 -49.26
N LYS A 191 13.73 25.70 -49.01
CA LYS A 191 15.20 25.73 -49.26
C LYS A 191 16.13 26.73 -48.51
N ALA A 192 17.02 26.09 -47.73
CA ALA A 192 18.50 26.18 -47.80
C ALA A 192 19.31 27.26 -47.01
N ARG A 193 20.11 26.71 -46.07
CA ARG A 193 21.53 27.00 -45.72
C ARG A 193 21.99 28.35 -45.11
N ASN A 194 22.73 28.17 -44.01
CA ASN A 194 23.93 28.89 -43.53
C ASN A 194 23.82 30.08 -42.52
N ARG A 195 24.21 29.74 -41.27
CA ARG A 195 25.30 30.36 -40.47
C ARG A 195 25.08 31.75 -39.83
N LEU A 196 24.70 31.69 -38.54
CA LEU A 196 25.20 32.50 -37.39
C LEU A 196 25.44 34.01 -37.58
N GLN A 197 24.54 34.88 -37.07
CA GLN A 197 24.73 35.55 -35.75
C GLN A 197 23.53 36.42 -35.33
N GLN A 198 23.22 36.35 -34.02
CA GLN A 198 22.58 37.34 -33.13
C GLN A 198 21.11 37.82 -33.27
N VAL A 199 20.40 37.61 -32.14
CA VAL A 199 19.51 38.54 -31.39
C VAL A 199 17.97 38.48 -31.60
N GLU A 200 17.32 38.09 -30.49
CA GLU A 200 15.99 38.43 -29.95
C GLU A 200 14.71 38.26 -30.79
N ASP A 201 13.93 37.21 -30.50
CA ASP A 201 12.74 37.32 -29.62
C ASP A 201 12.18 35.92 -29.27
N ASP A 202 12.18 35.51 -27.99
CA ASP A 202 11.54 34.28 -27.50
C ASP A 202 10.84 34.53 -26.14
N PRO A 203 9.49 34.57 -26.08
CA PRO A 203 8.74 34.89 -24.88
C PRO A 203 8.56 33.71 -23.90
N LEU A 204 9.35 32.62 -23.99
CA LEU A 204 9.17 31.41 -23.17
C LEU A 204 10.35 31.02 -22.24
N ARG A 205 11.33 31.91 -22.00
CA ARG A 205 12.34 31.69 -20.96
C ARG A 205 12.00 32.41 -19.65
N SER A 206 11.64 31.64 -18.62
CA SER A 206 11.90 32.05 -17.23
C SER A 206 13.41 32.24 -17.03
N PRO A 207 13.85 33.22 -16.22
CA PRO A 207 15.28 33.49 -16.05
C PRO A 207 16.01 32.27 -15.47
N PRO A 208 17.30 32.06 -15.82
CA PRO A 208 18.12 31.07 -15.13
C PRO A 208 18.21 31.43 -13.65
N LEU A 209 18.21 30.41 -12.79
CA LEU A 209 18.56 30.57 -11.38
C LEU A 209 20.08 30.67 -11.28
N GLU A 210 20.56 31.65 -10.51
CA GLU A 210 21.97 31.91 -10.25
C GLU A 210 22.32 31.61 -8.80
N LEU A 211 23.61 31.36 -8.51
CA LEU A 211 24.07 31.17 -7.13
C LEU A 211 23.86 32.47 -6.34
N GLY A 212 23.25 32.37 -5.16
CA GLY A 212 22.83 33.50 -4.34
C GLY A 212 21.38 33.96 -4.57
N ASP A 213 20.63 33.37 -5.51
CA ASP A 213 19.22 33.69 -5.69
C ASP A 213 18.37 33.22 -4.50
N HIS A 214 17.45 34.07 -4.05
CA HIS A 214 16.40 33.66 -3.11
C HIS A 214 15.28 32.93 -3.86
N VAL A 215 14.93 31.74 -3.36
CA VAL A 215 14.02 30.80 -4.02
C VAL A 215 13.06 30.18 -3.03
N PHE A 216 11.92 29.74 -3.54
CA PHE A 216 10.97 28.92 -2.82
C PHE A 216 10.62 27.65 -3.60
N PHE A 217 10.07 26.67 -2.90
CA PHE A 217 9.41 25.51 -3.50
C PHE A 217 8.15 25.16 -2.71
N ASN A 218 7.29 24.32 -3.29
CA ASN A 218 6.04 23.92 -2.66
C ASN A 218 6.18 22.51 -2.09
N MET A 219 5.78 22.34 -0.82
CA MET A 219 5.45 21.07 -0.18
C MET A 219 3.94 21.03 0.10
N ASP A 220 3.39 19.86 0.44
CA ASP A 220 1.93 19.66 0.52
C ASP A 220 1.25 20.62 1.52
N ASP A 221 1.90 20.90 2.65
CA ASP A 221 1.38 21.71 3.76
C ASP A 221 2.21 23.00 4.02
N SER A 222 3.26 23.28 3.23
CA SER A 222 4.15 24.44 3.47
C SER A 222 4.89 24.91 2.21
N ARG A 223 5.47 26.12 2.28
CA ARG A 223 6.22 26.74 1.18
C ARG A 223 7.60 27.23 1.65
N PRO A 224 8.60 26.33 1.75
CA PRO A 224 9.91 26.70 2.25
C PRO A 224 10.65 27.67 1.34
N THR A 225 11.45 28.53 1.95
CA THR A 225 12.33 29.51 1.31
C THR A 225 13.80 29.24 1.63
N GLY A 226 14.69 29.74 0.79
CA GLY A 226 16.13 29.71 1.02
C GLY A 226 16.93 30.26 -0.16
N THR A 227 18.25 30.23 -0.01
CA THR A 227 19.23 30.77 -0.97
C THR A 227 19.89 29.67 -1.80
N VAL A 228 20.00 29.84 -3.12
CA VAL A 228 20.68 28.88 -4.01
C VAL A 228 22.19 28.87 -3.74
N MET A 229 22.73 27.70 -3.34
CA MET A 229 24.15 27.47 -3.07
C MET A 229 24.84 26.54 -4.07
N PHE A 230 24.06 25.80 -4.87
CA PHE A 230 24.54 24.99 -6.00
C PHE A 230 23.48 25.02 -7.11
N CYS A 231 23.86 25.06 -8.39
CA CYS A 231 22.94 25.03 -9.52
C CYS A 231 23.61 24.49 -10.78
N ASP A 232 23.83 23.17 -10.84
CA ASP A 232 24.49 22.51 -11.97
C ASP A 232 24.04 21.04 -12.11
N TYR A 233 24.57 20.33 -13.09
CA TYR A 233 24.45 18.88 -13.21
C TYR A 233 25.21 18.17 -12.08
N LEU A 234 24.64 17.08 -11.56
CA LEU A 234 25.31 16.26 -10.57
C LEU A 234 26.39 15.37 -11.23
N PRO A 235 27.57 15.17 -10.60
CA PRO A 235 28.59 14.25 -11.10
C PRO A 235 28.02 12.88 -11.45
N GLU A 236 28.41 12.36 -12.62
CA GLU A 236 27.93 11.08 -13.20
C GLU A 236 26.42 11.01 -13.47
N LYS A 237 25.68 12.14 -13.45
CA LYS A 237 24.22 12.21 -13.66
C LYS A 237 23.77 13.34 -14.57
N GLU A 238 24.55 13.69 -15.60
CA GLU A 238 24.19 14.72 -16.59
C GLU A 238 22.80 14.49 -17.24
N HIS A 239 22.41 13.23 -17.46
CA HIS A 239 21.10 12.87 -18.01
C HIS A 239 19.91 13.11 -17.08
N ALA A 240 20.13 13.35 -15.78
CA ALA A 240 19.08 13.60 -14.80
C ALA A 240 18.61 15.08 -14.76
N GLY A 241 19.28 15.97 -15.50
CA GLY A 241 18.99 17.40 -15.53
C GLY A 241 19.76 18.21 -14.46
N ILE A 242 19.47 19.50 -14.41
CA ILE A 242 20.12 20.46 -13.49
C ILE A 242 19.47 20.34 -12.11
N PHE A 243 20.30 20.27 -11.08
CA PHE A 243 19.89 20.27 -9.67
C PHE A 243 20.32 21.56 -8.99
N VAL A 244 19.45 22.02 -8.09
CA VAL A 244 19.62 23.22 -7.29
C VAL A 244 19.77 22.81 -5.83
N GLY A 245 20.93 23.11 -5.27
CA GLY A 245 21.19 23.02 -3.84
C GLY A 245 20.78 24.33 -3.17
N ILE A 246 19.97 24.27 -2.12
CA ILE A 246 19.39 25.43 -1.44
C ILE A 246 19.79 25.39 0.03
N HIS A 247 20.31 26.50 0.55
CA HIS A 247 20.41 26.78 1.98
C HIS A 247 19.09 27.37 2.47
N LEU A 248 18.32 26.58 3.20
CA LEU A 248 17.00 26.92 3.73
C LEU A 248 17.08 27.90 4.89
N ASP A 249 16.08 28.76 4.99
CA ASP A 249 15.92 29.69 6.13
C ASP A 249 15.44 28.98 7.41
N GLN A 250 15.02 27.71 7.30
CA GLN A 250 14.49 26.88 8.38
C GLN A 250 15.14 25.49 8.37
N PRO A 251 15.32 24.85 9.54
CA PRO A 251 15.98 23.55 9.70
C PRO A 251 15.06 22.36 9.29
N ILE A 252 14.65 22.32 8.01
CA ILE A 252 13.77 21.26 7.45
C ILE A 252 14.44 20.48 6.30
N GLY A 253 15.71 20.77 6.03
CA GLY A 253 16.56 20.11 5.06
C GLY A 253 17.11 18.77 5.56
N SER A 254 17.85 18.10 4.69
CA SER A 254 18.48 16.79 4.97
C SER A 254 19.75 16.54 4.15
N TRP A 255 20.39 17.59 3.64
CA TRP A 255 21.54 17.50 2.74
C TRP A 255 22.71 18.36 3.25
N ASP A 256 23.89 17.77 3.29
CA ASP A 256 25.12 18.35 3.83
C ASP A 256 25.96 19.11 2.78
N GLY A 257 25.53 19.13 1.53
CA GLY A 257 26.27 19.70 0.40
C GLY A 257 27.15 18.70 -0.35
N VAL A 258 27.16 17.42 0.05
CA VAL A 258 27.96 16.36 -0.55
C VAL A 258 27.10 15.43 -1.41
N PHE A 259 27.57 15.08 -2.60
CA PHE A 259 26.92 14.10 -3.48
C PHE A 259 27.92 13.01 -3.89
N LYS A 260 27.64 11.75 -3.56
CA LYS A 260 28.55 10.60 -3.80
C LYS A 260 30.00 10.81 -3.31
N GLY A 261 30.21 11.57 -2.24
CA GLY A 261 31.54 11.90 -1.73
C GLY A 261 32.23 13.09 -2.41
N HIS A 262 31.62 13.69 -3.44
CA HIS A 262 32.03 14.98 -3.99
C HIS A 262 31.32 16.12 -3.24
N ALA A 263 32.08 17.03 -2.61
CA ALA A 263 31.52 18.24 -2.02
C ALA A 263 31.14 19.21 -3.15
N LEU A 264 29.85 19.57 -3.25
CA LEU A 264 29.29 20.47 -4.26
C LEU A 264 29.08 21.89 -3.71
N CYS A 265 28.68 21.98 -2.45
CA CYS A 265 28.63 23.21 -1.67
C CYS A 265 28.83 22.88 -0.18
N HIS A 266 28.85 23.88 0.71
CA HIS A 266 28.99 23.69 2.15
C HIS A 266 27.89 24.45 2.89
N PHE A 267 27.24 23.78 3.85
CA PHE A 267 26.23 24.38 4.73
C PHE A 267 26.68 24.29 6.20
N PRO A 268 26.27 25.22 7.09
CA PRO A 268 26.60 25.16 8.51
C PRO A 268 26.00 23.96 9.25
N SER A 269 24.86 23.43 8.77
CA SER A 269 24.21 22.21 9.27
C SER A 269 23.48 21.51 8.11
N PRO A 270 23.48 20.15 8.02
CA PRO A 270 22.71 19.41 7.03
C PRO A 270 21.20 19.64 7.10
N GLU A 271 20.70 20.04 8.27
CA GLU A 271 19.28 20.39 8.50
C GLU A 271 18.87 21.65 7.72
N HIS A 272 19.82 22.45 7.22
CA HIS A 272 19.54 23.64 6.42
C HIS A 272 19.82 23.43 4.93
N GLY A 273 20.35 22.28 4.49
CA GLY A 273 20.59 22.02 3.07
C GLY A 273 19.51 21.12 2.45
N ILE A 274 19.10 21.43 1.22
CA ILE A 274 18.27 20.55 0.40
C ILE A 274 18.71 20.57 -1.06
N LEU A 275 18.57 19.44 -1.76
CA LEU A 275 18.91 19.28 -3.18
C LEU A 275 17.65 18.93 -3.98
N LEU A 276 17.24 19.81 -4.89
CA LEU A 276 16.01 19.66 -5.68
C LEU A 276 16.29 19.79 -7.19
N PRO A 277 15.54 19.11 -8.07
CA PRO A 277 15.59 19.41 -9.50
C PRO A 277 15.17 20.85 -9.76
N ILE A 278 15.80 21.54 -10.72
CA ILE A 278 15.51 22.95 -11.04
C ILE A 278 14.02 23.22 -11.34
N SER A 279 13.30 22.21 -11.85
CA SER A 279 11.85 22.28 -12.13
C SER A 279 10.94 22.35 -10.91
N LYS A 280 11.46 22.14 -9.69
CA LYS A 280 10.73 22.30 -8.43
C LYS A 280 11.00 23.64 -7.73
N VAL A 281 11.94 24.44 -8.24
CA VAL A 281 12.48 25.63 -7.56
C VAL A 281 12.08 26.89 -8.31
N TYR A 282 11.57 27.88 -7.59
CA TYR A 282 11.01 29.09 -8.16
C TYR A 282 11.69 30.33 -7.56
N LYS A 283 12.15 31.25 -8.42
CA LYS A 283 12.77 32.51 -7.99
C LYS A 283 11.76 33.42 -7.29
N GLU A 284 12.12 33.91 -6.11
CA GLU A 284 11.33 34.91 -5.40
C GLU A 284 11.50 36.28 -6.06
N LYS A 285 10.39 36.99 -6.30
CA LYS A 285 10.42 38.35 -6.86
C LYS A 285 10.34 39.35 -5.72
N ILE A 286 11.43 40.09 -5.50
CA ILE A 286 11.47 41.19 -4.53
C ILE A 286 10.58 42.34 -5.04
N GLU A 287 9.34 42.41 -4.56
CA GLU A 287 8.49 43.58 -4.75
C GLU A 287 9.05 44.76 -3.96
N HIS A 288 9.78 45.65 -4.65
CA HIS A 288 10.14 46.94 -4.10
C HIS A 288 8.88 47.80 -3.94
N ASN A 289 8.37 47.90 -2.71
CA ASN A 289 7.36 48.89 -2.35
C ASN A 289 8.01 50.12 -1.68
N PRO A 290 8.15 51.26 -2.36
CA PRO A 290 8.82 52.42 -1.80
C PRO A 290 7.84 53.36 -1.09
N LYS A 291 7.76 53.31 0.26
CA LYS A 291 7.52 54.48 1.15
C LYS A 291 7.42 54.12 2.65
N ALA A 292 7.69 55.14 3.48
CA ALA A 292 7.62 55.18 4.95
C ALA A 292 8.67 54.30 5.68
N SER A 293 9.89 54.72 6.05
CA SER A 293 10.44 55.97 6.63
C SER A 293 10.50 56.01 8.16
N ILE A 294 11.73 55.89 8.68
CA ILE A 294 12.32 56.63 9.81
C ILE A 294 11.55 56.58 11.15
N GLU A 295 12.14 55.89 12.13
CA GLU A 295 12.43 56.51 13.42
C GLU A 295 13.68 55.88 14.05
N ASN A 296 14.60 56.74 14.51
CA ASN A 296 15.83 56.39 15.21
C ASN A 296 15.85 57.25 16.48
N PRO A 297 16.25 56.70 17.63
CA PRO A 297 17.40 57.32 18.28
C PRO A 297 18.36 56.31 18.95
N SER A 298 19.59 56.30 18.44
CA SER A 298 20.85 56.62 19.17
C SER A 298 20.71 56.99 20.67
N LEU A 299 21.62 56.66 21.60
CA LEU A 299 23.09 56.49 21.51
C LEU A 299 23.67 55.88 22.82
N GLY A 300 24.89 55.30 22.77
CA GLY A 300 25.67 54.92 23.96
C GLY A 300 27.04 54.27 23.63
N PHE A 301 28.07 55.08 23.38
CA PHE A 301 29.47 54.66 23.12
C PHE A 301 30.16 54.07 24.38
N SER A 302 31.24 53.27 24.30
CA SER A 302 32.66 53.66 24.04
C SER A 302 33.58 52.41 24.21
N GLU A 303 34.83 52.26 23.71
CA GLU A 303 35.79 53.08 22.91
C GLU A 303 36.48 52.20 21.82
N ASP A 304 37.50 52.73 21.11
CA ASP A 304 38.24 52.11 19.98
C ASP A 304 39.72 51.67 20.33
N PRO A 305 40.80 51.86 19.50
CA PRO A 305 41.52 50.79 18.75
C PRO A 305 43.07 50.82 19.02
N PRO A 306 44.08 50.55 18.12
CA PRO A 306 44.13 49.94 16.75
C PRO A 306 45.33 48.99 16.39
N CYS A 307 45.32 48.51 15.12
CA CYS A 307 46.48 48.25 14.21
C CYS A 307 47.36 46.97 14.27
N SER A 308 47.62 46.43 13.06
CA SER A 308 48.68 45.46 12.65
C SER A 308 49.97 46.22 12.17
N PRO A 309 51.11 45.63 11.66
CA PRO A 309 51.29 44.34 10.93
C PRO A 309 52.67 43.57 11.03
N SER A 310 52.80 42.47 10.25
CA SER A 310 54.00 42.02 9.47
C SER A 310 55.08 41.00 9.94
N ILE A 311 55.22 39.92 9.11
CA ILE A 311 56.45 39.20 8.65
C ILE A 311 57.14 38.11 9.54
N ARG A 312 57.14 36.82 9.11
CA ARG A 312 58.29 36.09 8.45
C ARG A 312 57.97 34.60 8.03
N TYR A 313 58.69 34.09 7.03
CA TYR A 313 58.80 32.69 6.49
C TYR A 313 60.31 32.24 6.58
N PRO A 314 60.83 31.06 6.09
CA PRO A 314 60.29 29.78 5.53
C PRO A 314 60.95 28.54 6.26
N PRO A 315 61.32 27.36 5.67
CA PRO A 315 60.90 26.61 4.45
C PRO A 315 60.53 25.11 4.69
N GLY A 316 60.21 24.36 3.62
CA GLY A 316 60.07 22.88 3.61
C GLY A 316 60.91 22.18 2.52
N ILE A 317 60.91 20.82 2.49
CA ILE A 317 61.59 19.97 1.48
C ILE A 317 60.83 18.62 1.34
N GLU A 318 60.76 18.05 0.12
CA GLU A 318 60.41 16.63 -0.18
C GLU A 318 61.72 15.74 -0.14
N PRO A 319 61.92 14.60 -0.85
CA PRO A 319 61.04 13.55 -1.41
C PRO A 319 61.53 12.07 -1.16
N HIS A 320 60.86 11.09 -1.78
CA HIS A 320 61.33 9.73 -2.17
C HIS A 320 61.38 8.51 -1.21
N SER A 321 61.15 7.33 -1.81
CA SER A 321 61.24 5.96 -1.26
C SER A 321 62.67 5.41 -1.19
N PRO A 322 62.93 4.28 -0.49
CA PRO A 322 63.41 3.10 -1.23
C PRO A 322 63.10 1.67 -0.69
N LYS A 323 63.06 0.75 -1.65
CA LYS A 323 63.41 -0.69 -1.69
C LYS A 323 64.09 -1.38 -0.46
N GLY A 324 63.69 -2.64 -0.23
CA GLY A 324 64.63 -3.78 -0.42
C GLY A 324 64.99 -4.70 0.80
N PRO A 325 65.20 -6.03 0.60
CA PRO A 325 65.39 -7.06 1.66
C PRO A 325 66.88 -7.52 1.76
N PRO A 326 67.31 -8.61 2.49
CA PRO A 326 66.99 -10.07 2.32
C PRO A 326 66.73 -10.83 3.66
N ALA A 327 66.08 -12.01 3.80
CA ALA A 327 66.14 -13.37 3.22
C ALA A 327 66.99 -14.43 3.97
N SER A 328 66.41 -15.63 4.21
CA SER A 328 67.03 -16.95 4.42
C SER A 328 65.89 -18.01 4.34
N LEU A 329 65.83 -18.93 3.35
CA LEU A 329 66.65 -20.14 3.11
C LEU A 329 66.46 -21.20 4.22
N THR A 330 65.97 -22.42 3.94
CA THR A 330 66.64 -23.54 3.21
C THR A 330 65.60 -24.54 2.57
N SER A 331 65.62 -24.93 1.28
CA SER A 331 66.43 -25.96 0.53
C SER A 331 65.95 -27.42 0.69
N ILE A 332 65.78 -28.33 -0.32
CA ILE A 332 66.78 -28.95 -1.25
C ILE A 332 66.11 -29.79 -2.41
N PHE A 333 66.60 -29.64 -3.67
CA PHE A 333 66.80 -30.61 -4.84
C PHE A 333 65.74 -31.70 -5.25
N VAL A 334 65.29 -31.92 -6.53
CA VAL A 334 65.90 -32.34 -7.85
C VAL A 334 66.12 -33.88 -7.98
N ASP A 335 65.81 -34.68 -9.05
CA ASP A 335 65.63 -34.51 -10.53
C ASP A 335 64.57 -35.46 -11.24
N LYS A 336 64.60 -35.55 -12.59
CA LYS A 336 63.83 -36.25 -13.68
C LYS A 336 63.43 -37.77 -13.70
N ASP A 337 62.43 -38.01 -14.58
CA ASP A 337 62.30 -39.03 -15.69
C ASP A 337 61.30 -40.24 -15.59
N LYS A 338 60.48 -40.37 -16.66
CA LYS A 338 59.78 -41.56 -17.26
C LYS A 338 58.96 -42.58 -16.43
N GLY A 339 57.73 -42.86 -16.92
CA GLY A 339 57.05 -44.17 -16.75
C GLY A 339 55.53 -44.11 -17.03
N GLU A 340 54.97 -45.06 -17.77
CA GLU A 340 53.55 -45.05 -18.20
C GLU A 340 52.54 -45.64 -17.17
N LYS A 341 51.33 -45.08 -17.18
CA LYS A 341 50.01 -45.68 -16.88
C LYS A 341 49.74 -46.25 -15.47
N GLU A 342 48.84 -45.58 -14.76
CA GLU A 342 47.58 -46.19 -14.31
C GLU A 342 46.46 -45.14 -14.21
N LYS A 343 45.21 -45.56 -13.91
CA LYS A 343 44.00 -44.72 -14.07
C LYS A 343 43.79 -43.75 -12.90
N GLU A 344 43.36 -42.53 -13.20
CA GLU A 344 42.79 -41.57 -12.23
C GLU A 344 41.42 -41.04 -12.68
N PRO A 345 40.60 -40.46 -11.77
CA PRO A 345 39.18 -40.20 -12.00
C PRO A 345 38.89 -38.87 -12.71
N GLU A 346 37.65 -38.73 -13.16
CA GLU A 346 37.07 -37.47 -13.64
C GLU A 346 36.79 -36.53 -12.44
N GLU A 347 37.38 -35.33 -12.46
CA GLU A 347 36.87 -34.17 -11.72
C GLU A 347 36.66 -33.03 -12.72
N ASP A 348 35.39 -32.83 -13.12
CA ASP A 348 34.97 -31.68 -13.92
C ASP A 348 34.92 -30.44 -13.02
N ASP A 349 35.83 -29.49 -13.26
CA ASP A 349 35.81 -28.16 -12.65
C ASP A 349 34.77 -27.29 -13.39
N GLU A 350 33.46 -27.58 -13.20
CA GLU A 350 32.37 -26.79 -13.77
C GLU A 350 32.29 -25.40 -13.12
N GLU A 351 33.00 -24.45 -13.72
CA GLU A 351 32.78 -23.02 -13.54
C GLU A 351 31.31 -22.68 -13.89
N LYS A 352 30.47 -22.52 -12.86
CA LYS A 352 29.01 -22.31 -12.96
C LYS A 352 28.65 -21.00 -13.65
N THR A 353 28.73 -21.04 -14.98
CA THR A 353 28.24 -20.00 -15.87
C THR A 353 26.71 -19.98 -15.77
N LEU A 354 26.11 -18.83 -15.46
CA LEU A 354 24.66 -18.69 -15.33
C LEU A 354 23.98 -18.90 -16.71
N VAL A 355 23.43 -20.10 -16.93
CA VAL A 355 22.70 -20.42 -18.16
C VAL A 355 21.34 -19.70 -18.16
N ILE A 356 21.26 -18.59 -18.88
CA ILE A 356 20.00 -17.89 -19.14
C ILE A 356 19.17 -18.73 -20.12
N PRO A 357 17.94 -19.15 -19.78
CA PRO A 357 17.10 -19.91 -20.69
C PRO A 357 16.66 -19.03 -21.87
N LEU A 358 16.97 -19.48 -23.09
CA LEU A 358 16.57 -18.83 -24.34
C LEU A 358 15.26 -19.40 -24.85
N GLU A 359 14.34 -18.53 -25.24
CA GLU A 359 12.99 -18.87 -25.69
C GLU A 359 12.64 -18.23 -27.03
N ILE A 360 11.46 -18.54 -27.56
CA ILE A 360 10.97 -17.90 -28.79
C ILE A 360 10.76 -16.41 -28.51
N TYR A 361 11.26 -15.58 -29.41
CA TYR A 361 11.40 -14.12 -29.34
C TYR A 361 12.58 -13.56 -28.52
N SER A 362 13.45 -14.40 -27.93
CA SER A 362 14.72 -13.90 -27.40
C SER A 362 15.57 -13.27 -28.52
N MET A 363 16.14 -12.09 -28.23
CA MET A 363 17.16 -11.45 -29.06
C MET A 363 18.51 -12.09 -28.75
N VAL A 364 19.18 -12.59 -29.78
CA VAL A 364 20.38 -13.42 -29.64
C VAL A 364 21.47 -13.02 -30.63
N GLU A 365 22.71 -13.19 -30.18
CA GLU A 365 23.91 -13.18 -31.00
C GLU A 365 24.42 -14.61 -31.22
N VAL A 366 24.95 -14.87 -32.42
CA VAL A 366 25.55 -16.16 -32.82
C VAL A 366 26.81 -15.93 -33.66
N HIS A 367 27.75 -16.87 -33.60
CA HIS A 367 29.06 -16.84 -34.28
C HIS A 367 30.00 -15.70 -33.82
N ASP A 368 31.24 -15.72 -34.35
CA ASP A 368 32.25 -14.68 -34.23
C ASP A 368 32.79 -14.39 -35.65
N PRO A 369 32.68 -13.16 -36.20
CA PRO A 369 32.02 -11.99 -35.60
C PRO A 369 30.51 -12.20 -35.33
N PRO A 370 29.93 -11.50 -34.34
CA PRO A 370 28.56 -11.74 -33.89
C PRO A 370 27.53 -11.34 -34.94
N ILE A 371 26.62 -12.28 -35.23
CA ILE A 371 25.43 -12.11 -36.07
C ILE A 371 24.22 -12.00 -35.16
N TYR A 372 23.43 -10.94 -35.31
CA TYR A 372 22.27 -10.67 -34.47
C TYR A 372 20.96 -11.13 -35.11
N GLY A 373 20.07 -11.69 -34.29
CA GLY A 373 18.74 -12.12 -34.72
C GLY A 373 17.77 -12.36 -33.57
N VAL A 374 16.52 -12.65 -33.93
CA VAL A 374 15.45 -12.98 -32.98
C VAL A 374 15.04 -14.43 -33.17
N ILE A 375 15.00 -15.22 -32.09
CA ILE A 375 14.48 -16.59 -32.16
C ILE A 375 13.01 -16.55 -32.61
N ARG A 376 12.67 -17.23 -33.70
CA ARG A 376 11.30 -17.40 -34.21
C ARG A 376 10.77 -18.83 -34.04
N TRP A 377 11.66 -19.79 -33.82
CA TRP A 377 11.32 -21.20 -33.65
C TRP A 377 12.37 -21.89 -32.78
N ILE A 378 11.96 -22.84 -31.95
CA ILE A 378 12.85 -23.77 -31.23
C ILE A 378 12.28 -25.18 -31.42
N GLY A 379 13.12 -26.15 -31.78
CA GLY A 379 12.71 -27.55 -31.87
C GLY A 379 13.80 -28.46 -32.42
N ASN A 380 13.47 -29.74 -32.58
CA ASN A 380 14.39 -30.74 -33.12
C ASN A 380 14.14 -30.89 -34.63
N LEU A 381 15.20 -30.84 -35.44
CA LEU A 381 15.12 -31.14 -36.87
C LEU A 381 15.33 -32.65 -37.11
N PRO A 382 14.70 -33.28 -38.12
CA PRO A 382 14.65 -34.75 -38.24
C PRO A 382 16.00 -35.50 -38.31
N GLU A 383 17.08 -34.81 -38.70
CA GLU A 383 18.45 -35.37 -38.78
C GLU A 383 19.41 -34.77 -37.74
N VAL A 384 18.95 -33.83 -36.92
CA VAL A 384 19.78 -33.18 -35.90
C VAL A 384 19.24 -33.59 -34.53
N GLY A 385 19.95 -34.53 -33.87
CA GLY A 385 19.60 -35.04 -32.54
C GLY A 385 19.81 -34.06 -31.39
N GLU A 386 19.72 -32.76 -31.67
CA GLU A 386 19.95 -31.65 -30.74
C GLU A 386 18.98 -30.50 -31.06
N THR A 387 18.60 -29.74 -30.04
CA THR A 387 17.65 -28.63 -30.21
C THR A 387 18.24 -27.49 -31.05
N ILE A 388 17.50 -27.10 -32.08
CA ILE A 388 17.82 -26.04 -33.04
C ILE A 388 16.94 -24.82 -32.77
N ALA A 389 17.56 -23.64 -32.80
CA ALA A 389 16.89 -22.35 -32.90
C ALA A 389 16.79 -21.94 -34.38
N GLY A 390 15.61 -21.52 -34.81
CA GLY A 390 15.39 -20.80 -36.06
C GLY A 390 15.32 -19.31 -35.78
N LEU A 391 16.27 -18.54 -36.30
CA LEU A 391 16.41 -17.10 -36.10
C LEU A 391 15.89 -16.32 -37.31
N GLU A 392 15.28 -15.16 -37.06
CA GLU A 392 15.14 -14.08 -38.05
C GLU A 392 16.26 -13.06 -37.81
N LEU A 393 17.18 -12.93 -38.77
CA LEU A 393 18.37 -12.09 -38.66
C LEU A 393 18.08 -10.60 -38.91
N GLU A 394 18.81 -9.73 -38.22
CA GLU A 394 18.76 -8.28 -38.41
C GLU A 394 19.25 -7.87 -39.81
N GLU A 395 20.36 -8.47 -40.26
CA GLU A 395 20.89 -8.32 -41.62
C GLU A 395 20.94 -9.69 -42.34
N PRO A 396 20.67 -9.76 -43.66
CA PRO A 396 20.71 -11.01 -44.41
C PRO A 396 22.16 -11.46 -44.66
N LEU A 397 22.51 -12.70 -44.31
CA LEU A 397 23.81 -13.27 -44.69
C LEU A 397 23.80 -13.81 -46.12
N ALA A 398 24.83 -13.44 -46.88
CA ALA A 398 25.05 -13.95 -48.22
C ALA A 398 25.24 -15.47 -48.20
N SER A 399 24.36 -16.19 -48.91
CA SER A 399 24.44 -17.63 -49.26
C SER A 399 24.04 -18.71 -48.23
N SER A 400 23.58 -18.37 -47.01
CA SER A 400 23.17 -19.38 -46.01
C SER A 400 21.78 -19.19 -45.38
N CYS A 401 21.11 -18.07 -45.66
CA CYS A 401 19.80 -17.77 -45.09
C CYS A 401 18.64 -18.31 -45.94
N THR A 402 17.49 -18.45 -45.29
CA THR A 402 16.24 -19.00 -45.83
C THR A 402 15.10 -18.00 -45.58
N ASP A 403 13.85 -18.38 -45.85
CA ASP A 403 12.65 -17.64 -45.47
C ASP A 403 11.94 -18.23 -44.22
N GLY A 404 12.68 -19.01 -43.42
CA GLY A 404 12.16 -19.81 -42.30
C GLY A 404 11.77 -21.25 -42.67
N SER A 405 12.18 -21.70 -43.87
CA SER A 405 12.05 -23.08 -44.33
C SER A 405 13.39 -23.85 -44.26
N TYR A 406 13.32 -25.13 -43.92
CA TYR A 406 14.47 -26.05 -43.89
C TYR A 406 14.10 -27.32 -44.66
N ARG A 407 14.87 -27.61 -45.73
CA ARG A 407 14.66 -28.73 -46.66
C ARG A 407 13.20 -28.89 -47.17
N GLY A 408 12.55 -27.78 -47.49
CA GLY A 408 11.19 -27.75 -48.05
C GLY A 408 10.06 -27.73 -47.02
N THR A 409 10.34 -27.97 -45.74
CA THR A 409 9.37 -27.80 -44.65
C THR A 409 9.51 -26.40 -44.03
N ARG A 410 8.41 -25.67 -43.84
CA ARG A 410 8.40 -24.36 -43.18
C ARG A 410 8.28 -24.53 -41.66
N TYR A 411 9.21 -23.94 -40.91
CA TYR A 411 9.22 -23.98 -39.44
C TYR A 411 8.85 -22.62 -38.82
N PHE A 412 9.18 -21.53 -39.49
CA PHE A 412 8.73 -20.18 -39.16
C PHE A 412 8.55 -19.32 -40.41
N GLN A 413 8.05 -18.10 -40.24
CA GLN A 413 7.92 -17.12 -41.31
C GLN A 413 8.81 -15.91 -41.00
N CYS A 414 9.67 -15.55 -41.93
CA CYS A 414 10.43 -14.30 -41.93
C CYS A 414 10.52 -13.78 -43.39
N PRO A 415 11.10 -12.58 -43.64
CA PRO A 415 11.42 -12.15 -44.99
C PRO A 415 12.43 -13.10 -45.67
N PRO A 416 12.52 -13.10 -47.00
CA PRO A 416 13.55 -13.85 -47.72
C PRO A 416 14.96 -13.50 -47.23
N ASP A 417 15.85 -14.50 -47.27
CA ASP A 417 17.26 -14.39 -46.89
C ASP A 417 17.53 -13.91 -45.45
N LYS A 418 16.58 -14.10 -44.53
CA LYS A 418 16.73 -13.76 -43.09
C LYS A 418 16.55 -14.93 -42.12
N GLY A 419 16.09 -16.09 -42.57
CA GLY A 419 15.87 -17.26 -41.72
C GLY A 419 17.13 -18.11 -41.56
N PHE A 420 17.67 -18.19 -40.35
CA PHE A 420 18.92 -18.91 -40.06
C PHE A 420 18.70 -20.02 -39.02
N PHE A 421 19.19 -21.24 -39.26
CA PHE A 421 19.02 -22.37 -38.34
C PHE A 421 20.35 -22.72 -37.67
N VAL A 422 20.37 -22.73 -36.34
CA VAL A 422 21.58 -22.88 -35.52
C VAL A 422 21.29 -23.68 -34.25
N LYS A 423 22.28 -24.37 -33.68
CA LYS A 423 22.11 -25.10 -32.41
C LYS A 423 21.77 -24.12 -31.30
N LEU A 424 20.75 -24.42 -30.48
CA LEU A 424 20.30 -23.51 -29.42
C LEU A 424 21.44 -23.14 -28.46
N ARG A 425 22.32 -24.10 -28.14
CA ARG A 425 23.52 -23.90 -27.32
C ARG A 425 24.58 -22.96 -27.90
N HIS A 426 24.48 -22.55 -29.16
CA HIS A 426 25.38 -21.57 -29.78
C HIS A 426 24.77 -20.16 -29.81
N CYS A 427 23.50 -20.01 -29.41
CA CYS A 427 22.88 -18.71 -29.19
C CYS A 427 23.30 -18.15 -27.82
N ARG A 428 23.59 -16.86 -27.77
CA ARG A 428 23.78 -16.10 -26.53
C ARG A 428 22.83 -14.91 -26.53
N PRO A 429 22.37 -14.38 -25.39
CA PRO A 429 21.63 -13.12 -25.36
C PRO A 429 22.41 -12.01 -26.07
N ASP A 430 21.74 -11.20 -26.88
CA ASP A 430 22.36 -10.11 -27.64
C ASP A 430 23.00 -9.08 -26.69
N SER A 431 24.33 -9.04 -26.68
CA SER A 431 25.12 -8.26 -25.72
C SER A 431 24.89 -6.75 -25.82
N ARG A 432 24.37 -6.25 -26.96
CA ARG A 432 24.06 -4.83 -27.18
C ARG A 432 22.94 -4.29 -26.28
N PHE A 433 22.09 -5.18 -25.75
CA PHE A 433 20.93 -4.81 -24.94
C PHE A 433 21.14 -5.01 -23.44
N GLY A 434 22.35 -5.43 -23.03
CA GLY A 434 22.67 -5.83 -21.67
C GLY A 434 22.09 -7.21 -21.33
N VAL A 435 22.61 -7.82 -20.27
CA VAL A 435 22.02 -9.05 -19.74
C VAL A 435 20.62 -8.71 -19.21
N PRO A 436 19.55 -9.38 -19.68
CA PRO A 436 18.26 -9.27 -19.03
C PRO A 436 18.44 -9.71 -17.59
N GLN A 437 18.24 -8.79 -16.64
CA GLN A 437 18.25 -9.17 -15.22
C GLN A 437 17.23 -10.32 -15.08
N PRO A 438 17.61 -11.44 -14.43
CA PRO A 438 16.62 -12.43 -14.01
C PRO A 438 15.51 -11.67 -13.29
N LEU A 439 14.25 -12.11 -13.41
CA LEU A 439 13.12 -11.50 -12.68
C LEU A 439 13.44 -11.51 -11.18
N GLU A 440 14.03 -10.41 -10.69
CA GLU A 440 14.62 -10.37 -9.36
C GLU A 440 13.50 -10.53 -8.36
N ASN A 441 13.60 -11.60 -7.56
CA ASN A 441 12.61 -11.93 -6.56
C ASN A 441 12.28 -10.67 -5.75
N PRO A 442 11.00 -10.26 -5.61
CA PRO A 442 10.63 -9.06 -4.85
C PRO A 442 11.17 -9.06 -3.41
N VAL A 443 11.48 -10.26 -2.91
CA VAL A 443 12.11 -10.56 -1.61
C VAL A 443 13.62 -10.24 -1.57
N LEU A 444 14.32 -10.22 -2.70
CA LEU A 444 15.72 -9.78 -2.85
C LEU A 444 15.85 -8.28 -3.11
N ARG A 445 14.84 -7.66 -3.75
CA ARG A 445 14.79 -6.19 -3.95
C ARG A 445 14.85 -5.36 -2.67
N CYS A 446 14.62 -5.94 -1.51
CA CYS A 446 14.87 -5.29 -0.21
C CYS A 446 16.35 -4.98 0.07
N ASN A 447 17.30 -5.60 -0.63
CA ASN A 447 18.72 -5.66 -0.22
C ASN A 447 19.70 -4.95 -1.19
N SER A 448 19.25 -4.13 -2.15
CA SER A 448 20.17 -3.34 -2.98
C SER A 448 21.05 -2.39 -2.14
N LEU A 449 22.29 -2.20 -2.58
CA LEU A 449 23.31 -1.41 -1.89
C LEU A 449 22.94 0.08 -1.70
N ASP A 450 21.98 0.58 -2.50
CA ASP A 450 21.43 1.94 -2.37
C ASP A 450 20.60 2.16 -1.09
N PHE A 451 20.22 1.12 -0.35
CA PHE A 451 19.30 1.24 0.80
C PHE A 451 19.95 1.55 2.17
N ARG A 452 21.27 1.77 2.26
CA ARG A 452 21.94 1.99 3.57
C ARG A 452 21.35 3.15 4.39
N ILE A 453 20.83 4.19 3.73
CA ILE A 453 20.19 5.37 4.36
C ILE A 453 18.81 5.03 4.97
N TYR A 454 18.19 3.93 4.53
CA TYR A 454 16.88 3.46 4.98
C TYR A 454 16.96 2.19 5.84
N ALA A 455 18.15 1.73 6.23
CA ALA A 455 18.29 0.63 7.17
C ALA A 455 17.82 1.04 8.58
N SER A 456 17.10 0.15 9.27
CA SER A 456 16.85 0.27 10.71
C SER A 456 17.86 -0.57 11.50
N GLU A 457 18.40 0.00 12.57
CA GLU A 457 19.35 -0.66 13.46
C GLU A 457 18.68 -1.78 14.28
N ARG A 458 19.50 -2.70 14.81
CA ARG A 458 19.06 -3.73 15.75
C ARG A 458 19.23 -3.21 17.18
N VAL A 459 18.14 -3.20 17.95
CA VAL A 459 18.09 -2.69 19.31
C VAL A 459 17.86 -3.85 20.29
N LEU A 460 18.92 -4.24 21.00
CA LEU A 460 18.90 -5.40 21.92
C LEU A 460 18.28 -5.08 23.28
N GLU A 461 18.33 -3.82 23.73
CA GLU A 461 17.73 -3.38 24.99
C GLU A 461 16.21 -3.44 24.92
N ASN A 462 15.55 -3.88 26.00
CA ASN A 462 14.09 -3.89 26.07
C ASN A 462 13.59 -2.44 26.09
N THR A 463 12.94 -2.01 25.02
CA THR A 463 12.45 -0.63 24.89
C THR A 463 10.96 -0.58 25.22
N PRO A 464 10.53 0.04 26.34
CA PRO A 464 9.11 0.24 26.63
C PRO A 464 8.48 1.27 25.66
N PRO A 465 7.15 1.27 25.46
CA PRO A 465 6.48 2.27 24.62
C PRO A 465 6.56 3.67 25.25
N ALA A 466 6.98 4.66 24.47
CA ALA A 466 6.97 6.07 24.89
C ALA A 466 5.56 6.65 24.76
N LEU A 467 5.04 7.21 25.86
CA LEU A 467 3.69 7.79 25.93
C LEU A 467 3.74 9.32 26.12
N GLY A 468 2.61 9.99 25.87
CA GLY A 468 2.47 11.44 25.99
C GLY A 468 2.93 12.18 24.73
N GLU A 469 3.24 13.46 24.89
CA GLU A 469 3.66 14.33 23.77
C GLU A 469 5.01 13.89 23.20
N GLU A 470 5.99 13.57 24.03
CA GLU A 470 7.35 13.15 23.61
C GLU A 470 7.31 11.92 22.71
N GLY A 471 6.63 10.84 23.14
CA GLY A 471 6.47 9.64 22.34
C GLY A 471 5.68 9.87 21.04
N GLY A 472 4.71 10.77 21.06
CA GLY A 472 3.96 11.18 19.86
C GLY A 472 4.83 11.93 18.85
N GLN A 473 5.62 12.91 19.32
CA GLN A 473 6.54 13.70 18.50
C GLN A 473 7.65 12.82 17.89
N GLN A 474 8.25 11.93 18.69
CA GLN A 474 9.31 11.01 18.24
C GLN A 474 8.87 10.11 17.08
N LEU A 475 7.60 9.70 17.06
CA LEU A 475 7.01 8.84 16.03
C LEU A 475 6.30 9.61 14.90
N THR A 476 6.17 10.94 14.98
CA THR A 476 5.47 11.75 13.96
C THR A 476 6.39 12.13 12.80
N GLY A 477 5.85 12.08 11.57
CA GLY A 477 6.48 12.63 10.37
C GLY A 477 6.57 11.66 9.19
N TRP A 478 7.32 12.09 8.18
CA TRP A 478 7.75 11.25 7.06
C TRP A 478 8.88 10.30 7.48
N LYS A 479 8.96 9.12 6.85
CA LYS A 479 9.93 8.06 7.21
C LYS A 479 9.79 7.68 8.69
N LYS A 480 8.55 7.51 9.14
CA LYS A 480 8.18 7.06 10.49
C LYS A 480 7.14 5.94 10.43
N GLY A 481 7.11 5.11 11.47
CA GLY A 481 6.36 3.86 11.50
C GLY A 481 7.10 2.72 10.78
N ILE A 482 6.35 1.70 10.38
CA ILE A 482 6.90 0.52 9.69
C ILE A 482 6.83 0.75 8.17
N GLN A 483 7.96 0.59 7.47
CA GLN A 483 8.00 0.73 6.01
C GLN A 483 7.37 -0.49 5.32
N GLY A 484 6.31 -0.25 4.54
CA GLY A 484 5.64 -1.30 3.80
C GLY A 484 6.32 -1.68 2.49
N HIS A 485 6.23 -2.95 2.08
CA HIS A 485 6.73 -3.50 0.82
C HIS A 485 5.92 -4.74 0.40
N CYS A 486 5.63 -4.89 -0.89
CA CYS A 486 4.93 -6.07 -1.45
C CYS A 486 3.72 -6.55 -0.62
N ASN A 487 2.64 -5.77 -0.58
CA ASN A 487 1.38 -6.12 0.09
C ASN A 487 1.50 -6.39 1.62
N SER A 488 2.48 -5.78 2.30
CA SER A 488 2.72 -5.97 3.74
C SER A 488 1.76 -5.24 4.69
N CYS A 489 0.87 -4.37 4.19
CA CYS A 489 0.10 -3.43 5.02
C CYS A 489 -0.68 -4.10 6.16
N TYR A 490 -1.22 -5.30 5.96
CA TYR A 490 -1.90 -6.08 7.01
C TYR A 490 -0.98 -6.38 8.20
N LEU A 491 0.30 -6.66 7.95
CA LEU A 491 1.31 -6.93 8.97
C LEU A 491 1.82 -5.61 9.56
N ASP A 492 2.17 -4.64 8.71
CA ASP A 492 2.72 -3.34 9.13
C ASP A 492 1.76 -2.62 10.10
N ALA A 493 0.50 -2.48 9.70
CA ALA A 493 -0.51 -1.77 10.49
C ALA A 493 -0.91 -2.57 11.75
N THR A 494 -0.96 -3.90 11.68
CA THR A 494 -1.25 -4.73 12.87
C THR A 494 -0.12 -4.67 13.89
N LEU A 495 1.15 -4.79 13.48
CA LEU A 495 2.29 -4.62 14.39
C LEU A 495 2.35 -3.20 14.98
N PHE A 496 2.05 -2.18 14.18
CA PHE A 496 1.97 -0.81 14.66
C PHE A 496 0.87 -0.64 15.72
N CYS A 497 -0.33 -1.18 15.49
CA CYS A 497 -1.41 -1.22 16.47
C CYS A 497 -1.00 -1.95 17.76
N MET A 498 -0.38 -3.14 17.65
CA MET A 498 -0.07 -4.00 18.80
C MET A 498 0.99 -3.41 19.73
N PHE A 499 2.08 -2.85 19.18
CA PHE A 499 3.31 -2.64 19.95
C PHE A 499 3.79 -1.19 20.06
N THR A 500 3.32 -0.24 19.26
CA THR A 500 3.91 1.12 19.23
C THR A 500 3.72 1.87 20.56
N PHE A 501 2.47 1.92 21.04
CA PHE A 501 2.08 2.67 22.25
C PHE A 501 1.46 1.78 23.33
N SER A 502 1.56 0.46 23.19
CA SER A 502 1.05 -0.51 24.17
C SER A 502 2.11 -1.55 24.48
N SER A 503 2.17 -1.95 25.75
CA SER A 503 3.02 -3.04 26.26
C SER A 503 2.21 -4.28 26.64
N VAL A 504 0.90 -4.31 26.35
CA VAL A 504 0.00 -5.38 26.81
C VAL A 504 0.34 -6.75 26.21
N LEU A 505 1.06 -6.78 25.09
CA LEU A 505 1.53 -8.00 24.40
C LEU A 505 3.05 -8.22 24.52
N ASP A 506 3.76 -7.44 25.34
CA ASP A 506 5.22 -7.54 25.45
C ASP A 506 5.68 -8.84 26.12
N SER A 507 4.79 -9.54 26.83
CA SER A 507 5.01 -10.91 27.31
C SER A 507 5.37 -11.86 26.16
N LEU A 508 4.79 -11.70 24.96
CA LEU A 508 5.12 -12.48 23.76
C LEU A 508 6.56 -12.24 23.28
N LEU A 509 7.09 -11.03 23.51
CA LEU A 509 8.44 -10.64 23.12
C LEU A 509 9.49 -11.07 24.16
N LEU A 510 9.08 -11.17 25.42
CA LEU A 510 9.97 -11.33 26.58
C LEU A 510 9.97 -12.75 27.16
N ARG A 511 9.04 -13.63 26.77
CA ARG A 511 9.02 -15.03 27.22
C ARG A 511 10.35 -15.74 26.86
N PRO A 512 11.12 -16.24 27.84
CA PRO A 512 12.32 -17.02 27.56
C PRO A 512 11.94 -18.31 26.82
N ALA A 513 12.87 -18.84 26.02
CA ALA A 513 12.64 -20.11 25.33
C ALA A 513 12.77 -21.27 26.33
N ASP A 514 11.84 -22.22 26.27
CA ASP A 514 11.87 -23.45 27.07
C ASP A 514 12.23 -24.67 26.20
N LYS A 515 12.29 -25.85 26.83
CA LYS A 515 12.70 -27.12 26.17
C LYS A 515 11.73 -27.60 25.09
N ASN A 516 10.52 -27.07 25.04
CA ASN A 516 9.52 -27.41 24.04
C ASN A 516 9.57 -26.45 22.83
N ASP A 517 10.28 -25.32 22.92
CA ASP A 517 10.38 -24.32 21.87
C ASP A 517 11.42 -24.69 20.80
N GLY A 518 11.04 -24.58 19.52
CA GLY A 518 11.93 -24.81 18.38
C GLY A 518 12.67 -23.56 17.92
N GLU A 519 13.58 -23.71 16.95
CA GLU A 519 14.38 -22.58 16.42
C GLU A 519 13.52 -21.43 15.90
N SER A 520 12.42 -21.74 15.19
CA SER A 520 11.49 -20.74 14.66
C SER A 520 10.83 -19.88 15.75
N TYR A 521 10.67 -20.38 16.99
CA TYR A 521 10.20 -19.58 18.11
C TYR A 521 11.22 -18.49 18.46
N VAL A 522 12.47 -18.91 18.64
CA VAL A 522 13.58 -18.03 19.04
C VAL A 522 13.83 -16.98 17.96
N GLU A 523 13.91 -17.41 16.70
CA GLU A 523 14.12 -16.52 15.55
C GLU A 523 12.98 -15.50 15.41
N THR A 524 11.72 -15.94 15.43
CA THR A 524 10.56 -15.04 15.33
C THR A 524 10.52 -14.04 16.48
N ARG A 525 10.70 -14.51 17.73
CA ARG A 525 10.69 -13.66 18.93
C ARG A 525 11.80 -12.61 18.88
N ASP A 526 13.03 -13.03 18.60
CA ASP A 526 14.19 -12.13 18.67
C ASP A 526 14.24 -11.17 17.49
N LEU A 527 13.78 -11.57 16.31
CA LEU A 527 13.59 -10.66 15.18
C LEU A 527 12.49 -9.63 15.48
N LEU A 528 11.30 -10.08 15.91
CA LEU A 528 10.18 -9.19 16.22
C LEU A 528 10.54 -8.21 17.34
N ARG A 529 11.17 -8.68 18.42
CA ARG A 529 11.62 -7.83 19.52
C ARG A 529 12.74 -6.88 19.10
N THR A 530 13.87 -7.40 18.61
CA THR A 530 15.12 -6.63 18.52
C THR A 530 15.32 -5.90 17.19
N GLU A 531 14.58 -6.27 16.13
CA GLU A 531 14.72 -5.67 14.80
C GLU A 531 13.45 -4.96 14.30
N ILE A 532 12.32 -5.10 15.01
CA ILE A 532 11.07 -4.43 14.69
C ILE A 532 10.55 -3.60 15.87
N VAL A 533 10.16 -4.20 16.99
CA VAL A 533 9.49 -3.48 18.09
C VAL A 533 10.42 -2.51 18.82
N ASN A 534 11.60 -2.95 19.25
CA ASN A 534 12.56 -2.06 19.93
C ASN A 534 13.02 -0.90 19.01
N PRO A 535 13.40 -1.12 17.73
CA PRO A 535 13.73 -0.02 16.82
C PRO A 535 12.55 0.92 16.52
N LEU A 536 11.32 0.40 16.41
CA LEU A 536 10.13 1.22 16.24
C LEU A 536 9.92 2.17 17.43
N ARG A 537 10.04 1.65 18.66
CA ARG A 537 9.89 2.46 19.88
C ARG A 537 11.06 3.41 20.11
N LYS A 538 12.29 3.03 19.75
CA LYS A 538 13.50 3.83 20.00
C LYS A 538 13.79 4.89 18.93
N HIS A 539 13.53 4.59 17.65
CA HIS A 539 13.87 5.47 16.53
C HIS A 539 12.65 5.99 15.76
N GLY A 540 11.47 5.43 16.03
CA GLY A 540 10.23 5.76 15.33
C GLY A 540 10.15 5.20 13.91
N TYR A 541 11.05 4.29 13.51
CA TYR A 541 11.12 3.77 12.14
C TYR A 541 11.66 2.33 12.06
N VAL A 542 11.05 1.50 11.21
CA VAL A 542 11.52 0.15 10.86
C VAL A 542 11.53 0.00 9.35
N CYS A 543 12.62 -0.57 8.79
CA CYS A 543 12.71 -0.77 7.35
C CYS A 543 12.06 -2.08 6.87
N ALA A 544 11.62 -2.07 5.61
CA ALA A 544 10.89 -3.19 5.01
C ALA A 544 11.69 -4.51 5.02
N THR A 545 13.02 -4.46 5.07
CA THR A 545 13.85 -5.66 5.07
C THR A 545 13.62 -6.51 6.33
N LYS A 546 13.36 -5.87 7.49
CA LYS A 546 13.09 -6.56 8.76
C LYS A 546 11.71 -7.23 8.74
N VAL A 547 10.72 -6.54 8.20
CA VAL A 547 9.38 -7.08 7.94
C VAL A 547 9.44 -8.26 6.96
N MET A 548 10.21 -8.15 5.89
CA MET A 548 10.38 -9.23 4.91
C MET A 548 11.13 -10.44 5.50
N SER A 549 12.12 -10.24 6.38
CA SER A 549 12.69 -11.34 7.17
C SER A 549 11.62 -12.03 8.03
N LEU A 550 10.78 -11.25 8.73
CA LEU A 550 9.71 -11.82 9.57
C LEU A 550 8.72 -12.64 8.73
N ARG A 551 8.34 -12.13 7.56
CA ARG A 551 7.48 -12.85 6.61
C ARG A 551 8.08 -14.18 6.16
N ARG A 552 9.39 -14.23 5.86
CA ARG A 552 10.07 -15.50 5.50
C ARG A 552 10.04 -16.51 6.65
N VAL A 553 10.35 -16.08 7.87
CA VAL A 553 10.36 -16.96 9.05
C VAL A 553 8.96 -17.48 9.36
N LEU A 554 7.94 -16.61 9.28
CA LEU A 554 6.54 -16.99 9.46
C LEU A 554 6.03 -17.92 8.34
N GLU A 555 6.41 -17.68 7.08
CA GLU A 555 6.05 -18.55 5.95
C GLU A 555 6.66 -19.96 6.11
N ALA A 556 7.94 -20.03 6.50
CA ALA A 556 8.64 -21.30 6.76
C ALA A 556 8.08 -22.04 7.99
N ALA A 557 7.81 -21.34 9.09
CA ALA A 557 7.24 -21.93 10.30
C ALA A 557 5.75 -22.27 10.17
N GLY A 558 5.04 -21.58 9.28
CA GLY A 558 3.61 -21.73 9.07
C GLY A 558 3.20 -22.78 8.05
N SER A 559 4.10 -23.14 7.12
CA SER A 559 3.81 -23.91 5.90
C SER A 559 2.67 -23.31 5.06
N SER A 560 2.51 -21.98 5.15
CA SER A 560 1.41 -21.22 4.55
C SER A 560 1.95 -20.33 3.44
N PRO A 561 1.80 -20.71 2.16
CA PRO A 561 2.41 -19.97 1.06
C PRO A 561 1.81 -18.57 0.87
N GLY A 562 2.63 -17.67 0.33
CA GLY A 562 2.24 -16.31 -0.07
C GLY A 562 2.46 -15.23 1.00
N PHE A 563 2.92 -15.58 2.20
CA PHE A 563 3.19 -14.60 3.27
C PHE A 563 4.24 -13.54 2.88
N THR A 564 5.11 -13.83 1.90
CA THR A 564 6.11 -12.90 1.37
C THR A 564 5.68 -12.05 0.17
N CYS A 565 4.50 -12.28 -0.44
CA CYS A 565 4.11 -11.59 -1.68
C CYS A 565 2.62 -11.23 -1.80
N GLU A 566 1.73 -11.93 -1.11
CA GLU A 566 0.28 -11.72 -1.17
C GLU A 566 -0.18 -10.74 -0.07
N GLU A 567 -1.35 -10.14 -0.30
CA GLU A 567 -2.14 -9.54 0.78
C GLU A 567 -2.78 -10.71 1.58
N LYS A 568 -2.61 -10.71 2.90
CA LYS A 568 -3.27 -11.64 3.83
C LYS A 568 -4.15 -10.85 4.80
N ASP A 569 -5.00 -11.54 5.54
CA ASP A 569 -5.83 -10.92 6.56
C ASP A 569 -5.14 -10.88 7.94
N PRO A 570 -5.35 -9.84 8.75
CA PRO A 570 -4.77 -9.70 10.09
C PRO A 570 -5.03 -10.89 11.02
N GLU A 571 -6.17 -11.57 10.89
CA GLU A 571 -6.55 -12.76 11.66
C GLU A 571 -5.63 -13.94 11.36
N GLU A 572 -5.30 -14.15 10.08
CA GLU A 572 -4.37 -15.20 9.64
C GLU A 572 -2.97 -14.93 10.20
N PHE A 573 -2.51 -13.67 10.11
CA PHE A 573 -1.25 -13.21 10.68
C PHE A 573 -1.20 -13.38 12.21
N LEU A 574 -2.21 -12.91 12.94
CA LEU A 574 -2.27 -13.03 14.40
C LEU A 574 -2.31 -14.50 14.84
N THR A 575 -3.12 -15.33 14.18
CA THR A 575 -3.22 -16.76 14.49
C THR A 575 -1.88 -17.46 14.27
N LEU A 576 -1.20 -17.17 13.15
CA LEU A 576 0.12 -17.71 12.87
C LEU A 576 1.17 -17.22 13.86
N LEU A 577 1.19 -15.92 14.19
CA LEU A 577 2.14 -15.32 15.11
C LEU A 577 2.01 -15.91 16.52
N PHE A 578 0.79 -15.99 17.06
CA PHE A 578 0.53 -16.61 18.36
C PHE A 578 0.87 -18.10 18.36
N ARG A 579 0.61 -18.83 17.26
CA ARG A 579 0.99 -20.25 17.14
C ARG A 579 2.51 -20.44 17.16
N VAL A 580 3.27 -19.61 16.43
CA VAL A 580 4.73 -19.67 16.37
C VAL A 580 5.38 -19.22 17.68
N LEU A 581 4.84 -18.17 18.32
CA LEU A 581 5.30 -17.67 19.62
C LEU A 581 4.78 -18.49 20.82
N LYS A 582 3.86 -19.45 20.59
CA LYS A 582 3.07 -20.12 21.62
C LYS A 582 2.48 -19.13 22.63
N GLY A 583 1.89 -18.06 22.11
CA GLY A 583 1.16 -17.10 22.93
C GLY A 583 -0.04 -17.79 23.57
N GLU A 584 -0.23 -17.55 24.86
CA GLU A 584 -1.47 -17.93 25.55
C GLU A 584 -2.66 -17.15 24.93
N PRO A 585 -3.88 -17.70 24.99
CA PRO A 585 -5.08 -16.97 24.61
C PRO A 585 -5.17 -15.63 25.36
N LEU A 586 -5.56 -14.55 24.67
CA LEU A 586 -5.68 -13.23 25.29
C LEU A 586 -6.85 -13.15 26.25
N PHE A 587 -7.87 -13.98 26.04
CA PHE A 587 -9.04 -14.08 26.88
C PHE A 587 -9.79 -15.40 26.66
N ASN A 588 -10.62 -15.75 27.63
CA ASN A 588 -11.45 -16.96 27.62
C ASN A 588 -12.93 -16.57 27.60
N ILE A 589 -13.68 -17.14 26.66
CA ILE A 589 -15.15 -17.02 26.59
C ILE A 589 -15.81 -18.37 26.86
N ARG A 590 -16.96 -18.34 27.53
CA ARG A 590 -17.75 -19.54 27.86
C ARG A 590 -19.22 -19.29 27.54
N SER A 591 -19.91 -20.35 27.10
CA SER A 591 -21.37 -20.43 27.12
C SER A 591 -21.80 -21.30 28.30
N ALA A 592 -22.99 -21.05 28.86
CA ALA A 592 -23.38 -21.41 30.24
C ALA A 592 -23.11 -22.87 30.69
N ASP A 593 -23.06 -23.83 29.75
CA ASP A 593 -22.87 -25.26 30.01
C ASP A 593 -21.69 -25.89 29.22
N LYS A 594 -20.73 -25.08 28.76
CA LYS A 594 -19.56 -25.54 27.98
C LYS A 594 -18.23 -25.24 28.67
N ASP A 595 -17.17 -25.93 28.25
CA ASP A 595 -15.80 -25.58 28.65
C ASP A 595 -15.39 -24.21 28.08
N PRO A 596 -14.54 -23.44 28.79
CA PRO A 596 -14.00 -22.17 28.29
C PRO A 596 -13.21 -22.35 27.00
N GLN A 597 -13.45 -21.47 26.03
CA GLN A 597 -12.70 -21.37 24.78
C GLN A 597 -11.74 -20.18 24.86
N GLY A 598 -10.44 -20.47 24.75
CA GLY A 598 -9.41 -19.44 24.60
C GLY A 598 -9.43 -18.81 23.21
N CYS A 599 -9.39 -17.48 23.16
CA CYS A 599 -9.40 -16.69 21.93
C CYS A 599 -8.25 -15.67 21.88
N ILE A 600 -7.81 -15.33 20.66
CA ILE A 600 -6.87 -14.23 20.40
C ILE A 600 -7.64 -12.94 20.08
N PHE A 601 -8.72 -13.07 19.31
CA PHE A 601 -9.63 -11.99 18.93
C PHE A 601 -11.06 -12.53 18.91
N TYR A 602 -12.05 -11.63 18.96
CA TYR A 602 -13.47 -11.96 18.90
C TYR A 602 -14.10 -11.34 17.65
N GLN A 603 -14.67 -12.18 16.78
CA GLN A 603 -15.51 -11.71 15.67
C GLN A 603 -16.87 -11.31 16.24
N ILE A 604 -17.22 -10.03 16.07
CA ILE A 604 -18.59 -9.57 16.29
C ILE A 604 -19.46 -10.15 15.18
N PHE A 605 -20.41 -11.01 15.53
CA PHE A 605 -21.44 -11.51 14.62
C PHE A 605 -22.79 -10.89 14.99
N MET A 606 -23.70 -10.84 14.02
CA MET A 606 -25.05 -10.32 14.23
C MET A 606 -26.05 -11.27 13.59
N GLU A 607 -27.00 -11.73 14.39
CA GLU A 607 -28.08 -12.59 13.93
C GLU A 607 -29.40 -11.83 14.07
N GLY A 608 -29.88 -11.29 12.94
CA GLY A 608 -31.11 -10.52 12.85
C GLY A 608 -31.02 -9.08 13.36
N ALA A 609 -32.19 -8.51 13.60
CA ALA A 609 -32.41 -7.12 13.95
C ALA A 609 -32.16 -6.88 15.46
N LEU A 610 -30.91 -6.55 15.84
CA LEU A 610 -30.53 -6.22 17.21
C LEU A 610 -31.46 -5.12 17.80
N PRO A 611 -32.18 -5.39 18.91
CA PRO A 611 -33.12 -4.44 19.51
C PRO A 611 -32.47 -3.10 19.87
N GLY A 612 -32.88 -2.03 19.18
CA GLY A 612 -32.33 -0.67 19.36
C GLY A 612 -31.17 -0.28 18.43
N VAL A 613 -30.65 -1.22 17.64
CA VAL A 613 -29.56 -0.99 16.65
C VAL A 613 -30.10 -0.86 15.21
N THR A 614 -31.37 -1.19 14.99
CA THR A 614 -32.01 -1.33 13.66
C THR A 614 -32.10 -0.09 12.78
N GLN A 615 -31.64 1.08 13.23
CA GLN A 615 -31.84 2.34 12.50
C GLN A 615 -30.82 3.45 12.82
N GLY A 616 -29.55 3.13 13.10
CA GLY A 616 -28.52 4.15 13.37
C GLY A 616 -27.07 3.67 13.32
N VAL A 617 -26.15 4.53 13.75
CA VAL A 617 -24.70 4.23 13.90
C VAL A 617 -24.50 3.46 15.21
N PRO A 618 -24.13 2.16 15.20
CA PRO A 618 -23.91 1.41 16.43
C PRO A 618 -22.59 1.76 17.10
N THR A 619 -22.52 1.62 18.42
CA THR A 619 -21.26 1.68 19.17
C THR A 619 -20.63 0.30 19.30
N VAL A 620 -19.29 0.22 19.43
CA VAL A 620 -18.61 -1.08 19.62
C VAL A 620 -19.06 -1.77 20.92
N GLN A 621 -19.42 -1.03 21.97
CA GLN A 621 -20.09 -1.58 23.17
C GLN A 621 -21.39 -2.31 22.79
N GLN A 622 -22.30 -1.65 22.08
CA GLN A 622 -23.59 -2.25 21.67
C GLN A 622 -23.40 -3.50 20.79
N LEU A 623 -22.42 -3.46 19.89
CA LEU A 623 -22.11 -4.58 19.01
C LEU A 623 -21.54 -5.79 19.77
N LEU A 624 -20.62 -5.55 20.73
CA LEU A 624 -20.06 -6.59 21.58
C LEU A 624 -21.16 -7.23 22.46
N GLU A 625 -21.96 -6.39 23.12
CA GLU A 625 -23.08 -6.82 23.96
C GLU A 625 -24.12 -7.63 23.20
N GLY A 626 -24.48 -7.18 21.99
CA GLY A 626 -25.41 -7.90 21.11
C GLY A 626 -24.87 -9.25 20.66
N SER A 627 -23.63 -9.28 20.17
CA SER A 627 -22.96 -10.50 19.70
C SER A 627 -22.82 -11.56 20.82
N LEU A 628 -22.42 -11.14 22.02
CA LEU A 628 -22.31 -12.05 23.17
C LEU A 628 -23.68 -12.52 23.68
N ALA A 629 -24.70 -11.65 23.71
CA ALA A 629 -26.05 -12.02 24.10
C ALA A 629 -26.69 -13.01 23.13
N THR A 630 -26.54 -12.82 21.82
CA THR A 630 -26.99 -13.76 20.79
C THR A 630 -26.29 -15.12 20.91
N GLY A 631 -24.98 -15.14 21.21
CA GLY A 631 -24.23 -16.38 21.40
C GLY A 631 -24.46 -17.10 22.73
N ASP A 632 -25.19 -16.49 23.68
CA ASP A 632 -25.24 -16.89 25.10
C ASP A 632 -23.81 -17.10 25.67
N LEU A 633 -22.95 -16.10 25.42
CA LEU A 633 -21.52 -16.08 25.74
C LEU A 633 -21.19 -15.04 26.81
N LYS A 634 -20.17 -15.34 27.63
CA LYS A 634 -19.57 -14.42 28.61
C LYS A 634 -18.07 -14.61 28.69
N PHE A 635 -17.37 -13.59 29.19
CA PHE A 635 -15.96 -13.70 29.57
C PHE A 635 -15.84 -14.40 30.93
N THR A 636 -14.94 -15.38 31.05
CA THR A 636 -14.70 -16.07 32.33
C THR A 636 -13.94 -15.19 33.31
N GLU A 637 -13.08 -14.31 32.79
CA GLU A 637 -12.21 -13.41 33.54
C GLU A 637 -11.99 -12.10 32.77
N ALA A 638 -11.50 -11.07 33.45
CA ALA A 638 -11.28 -9.77 32.85
C ALA A 638 -10.05 -9.78 31.91
N PRO A 639 -10.22 -9.57 30.59
CA PRO A 639 -9.11 -9.58 29.65
C PRO A 639 -8.12 -8.45 29.92
N SER A 640 -6.82 -8.73 29.75
CA SER A 640 -5.77 -7.71 29.74
C SER A 640 -5.76 -6.96 28.40
N CYS A 641 -5.92 -7.70 27.30
CA CYS A 641 -6.04 -7.22 25.93
C CYS A 641 -7.29 -7.84 25.28
N LEU A 642 -8.08 -7.04 24.58
CA LEU A 642 -9.27 -7.48 23.87
C LEU A 642 -9.24 -6.91 22.44
N ILE A 643 -9.15 -7.81 21.45
CA ILE A 643 -9.15 -7.49 20.03
C ILE A 643 -10.53 -7.85 19.47
N LEU A 644 -11.28 -6.85 19.00
CA LEU A 644 -12.63 -7.02 18.44
C LEU A 644 -12.61 -6.79 16.94
N GLN A 645 -12.93 -7.82 16.17
CA GLN A 645 -13.09 -7.74 14.72
C GLN A 645 -14.52 -7.28 14.40
N MET A 646 -14.64 -6.25 13.57
CA MET A 646 -15.91 -5.59 13.23
C MET A 646 -16.77 -6.47 12.30
N PRO A 647 -18.11 -6.33 12.31
CA PRO A 647 -19.00 -7.15 11.49
C PRO A 647 -18.88 -6.77 10.00
N ARG A 648 -18.05 -7.52 9.29
CA ARG A 648 -17.80 -7.43 7.83
C ARG A 648 -17.89 -8.81 7.21
N ASN A 649 -18.25 -8.88 5.93
CA ASN A 649 -18.35 -10.14 5.20
C ASN A 649 -17.64 -10.02 3.84
N GLY A 650 -16.33 -10.29 3.83
CA GLY A 650 -15.47 -10.04 2.67
C GLY A 650 -15.19 -8.55 2.42
N LYS A 651 -14.66 -8.24 1.24
CA LYS A 651 -14.16 -6.88 0.91
C LYS A 651 -15.26 -5.86 0.63
N ASP A 652 -16.41 -6.30 0.11
CA ASP A 652 -17.47 -5.41 -0.37
C ASP A 652 -18.65 -5.23 0.61
N PHE A 653 -18.83 -6.12 1.59
CA PHE A 653 -19.94 -6.04 2.55
C PHE A 653 -19.48 -5.58 3.95
N LYS A 654 -19.83 -4.34 4.29
CA LYS A 654 -19.80 -3.83 5.67
C LYS A 654 -21.22 -3.89 6.22
N ALA A 655 -21.43 -4.50 7.38
CA ALA A 655 -22.77 -4.60 7.95
C ALA A 655 -23.34 -3.22 8.39
N PHE A 656 -22.46 -2.24 8.63
CA PHE A 656 -22.81 -0.83 8.83
C PHE A 656 -21.88 0.06 8.00
N ALA A 657 -22.42 1.15 7.46
CA ALA A 657 -21.63 2.16 6.76
C ALA A 657 -20.74 2.99 7.71
N THR A 658 -21.05 3.00 9.00
CA THR A 658 -20.37 3.78 10.05
C THR A 658 -20.53 3.04 11.37
N ILE A 659 -19.45 2.89 12.14
CA ILE A 659 -19.44 2.30 13.48
C ILE A 659 -18.73 3.30 14.40
N LEU A 660 -19.27 3.50 15.61
CA LEU A 660 -18.68 4.38 16.61
C LEU A 660 -17.73 3.57 17.53
N PRO A 661 -16.39 3.71 17.41
CA PRO A 661 -15.46 3.04 18.30
C PRO A 661 -15.57 3.65 19.70
N SER A 662 -16.07 2.85 20.64
CA SER A 662 -16.22 3.24 22.04
C SER A 662 -14.83 3.53 22.64
N LEU A 663 -14.59 4.73 23.17
CA LEU A 663 -13.29 5.06 23.79
C LEU A 663 -12.99 4.20 25.03
N GLN A 664 -14.05 3.79 25.73
CA GLN A 664 -14.04 2.87 26.85
C GLN A 664 -15.10 1.79 26.62
N LEU A 665 -14.73 0.53 26.85
CA LEU A 665 -15.68 -0.58 26.97
C LEU A 665 -15.92 -0.91 28.44
N ASP A 666 -17.14 -1.33 28.75
CA ASP A 666 -17.51 -1.87 30.05
C ASP A 666 -17.84 -3.36 29.90
N LEU A 667 -17.09 -4.19 30.63
CA LEU A 667 -17.22 -5.64 30.62
C LEU A 667 -17.91 -6.19 31.88
N THR A 668 -18.29 -5.33 32.83
CA THR A 668 -18.82 -5.74 34.15
C THR A 668 -19.98 -6.72 34.02
N ASP A 669 -20.93 -6.44 33.14
CA ASP A 669 -22.10 -7.29 32.92
C ASP A 669 -21.86 -8.43 31.90
N LEU A 670 -20.71 -8.42 31.22
CA LEU A 670 -20.28 -9.45 30.26
C LEU A 670 -19.39 -10.52 30.91
N LEU A 671 -18.96 -10.31 32.15
CA LEU A 671 -18.16 -11.22 32.97
C LEU A 671 -19.04 -12.18 33.78
N GLU A 672 -18.65 -13.45 33.88
CA GLU A 672 -19.45 -14.48 34.56
C GLU A 672 -19.59 -14.30 36.07
N ASP A 673 -18.46 -14.09 36.76
CA ASP A 673 -18.37 -14.05 38.22
C ASP A 673 -18.20 -12.61 38.78
N ALA A 674 -18.49 -11.59 37.97
CA ALA A 674 -18.45 -10.19 38.40
C ALA A 674 -19.73 -9.79 39.17
N PRO A 675 -19.62 -9.02 40.27
CA PRO A 675 -20.79 -8.45 40.93
C PRO A 675 -21.43 -7.36 40.06
N ARG A 676 -22.77 -7.39 39.94
CA ARG A 676 -23.52 -6.51 39.04
C ARG A 676 -24.62 -5.76 39.78
N GLU A 677 -24.95 -4.57 39.29
CA GLU A 677 -26.05 -3.74 39.79
C GLU A 677 -27.37 -4.16 39.12
N CYS A 678 -28.46 -4.19 39.88
CA CYS A 678 -29.79 -4.45 39.36
C CYS A 678 -30.25 -3.30 38.46
N CYS A 679 -30.67 -3.61 37.23
CA CYS A 679 -31.10 -2.61 36.25
C CYS A 679 -32.36 -1.79 36.61
N ILE A 680 -32.96 -2.01 37.80
CA ILE A 680 -34.14 -1.30 38.31
C ILE A 680 -33.81 -0.53 39.59
N CYS A 681 -33.23 -1.18 40.60
CA CYS A 681 -32.99 -0.58 41.92
C CYS A 681 -31.52 -0.38 42.28
N GLN A 682 -30.59 -0.70 41.37
CA GLN A 682 -29.12 -0.57 41.51
C GLN A 682 -28.46 -1.43 42.62
N GLU A 683 -29.23 -1.96 43.58
CA GLU A 683 -28.81 -3.02 44.51
C GLU A 683 -28.22 -4.26 43.80
N LEU A 684 -27.44 -5.07 44.52
CA LEU A 684 -26.79 -6.27 44.01
C LEU A 684 -27.77 -7.20 43.24
N ALA A 685 -27.43 -7.50 41.99
CA ALA A 685 -28.15 -8.47 41.19
C ALA A 685 -27.73 -9.90 41.54
N VAL A 686 -28.71 -10.79 41.63
CA VAL A 686 -28.53 -12.23 41.95
C VAL A 686 -29.06 -13.14 40.84
N SER A 687 -29.73 -12.57 39.83
CA SER A 687 -30.28 -13.31 38.71
C SER A 687 -30.24 -12.47 37.45
N GLU A 688 -30.17 -13.11 36.29
CA GLU A 688 -30.30 -12.48 34.98
C GLU A 688 -31.34 -13.21 34.13
N CYS A 689 -31.91 -12.55 33.13
CA CYS A 689 -32.84 -13.19 32.21
C CYS A 689 -32.51 -12.83 30.76
N PRO A 690 -31.86 -13.74 30.00
CA PRO A 690 -31.58 -13.54 28.57
C PRO A 690 -32.85 -13.25 27.75
N GLN A 691 -33.99 -13.86 28.11
CA GLN A 691 -35.27 -13.63 27.42
C GLN A 691 -35.85 -12.22 27.63
N CYS A 692 -35.36 -11.44 28.60
CA CYS A 692 -35.72 -10.02 28.76
C CYS A 692 -34.87 -9.09 27.87
N TYR A 693 -33.85 -9.60 27.18
CA TYR A 693 -32.97 -8.82 26.31
C TYR A 693 -33.81 -8.16 25.21
N GLY A 694 -33.64 -6.85 25.02
CA GLY A 694 -34.41 -6.09 24.04
C GLY A 694 -35.88 -5.79 24.37
N ASP A 695 -36.41 -6.18 25.55
CA ASP A 695 -37.75 -5.73 25.98
C ASP A 695 -37.76 -4.20 26.17
N PRO A 696 -38.57 -3.44 25.40
CA PRO A 696 -38.56 -1.97 25.43
C PRO A 696 -39.27 -1.39 26.66
N HIS A 697 -39.97 -2.22 27.45
CA HIS A 697 -40.64 -1.81 28.68
C HIS A 697 -39.80 -2.00 29.94
N ILE A 698 -38.51 -2.36 29.78
CA ILE A 698 -37.52 -2.44 30.85
C ILE A 698 -36.42 -1.41 30.53
N THR A 699 -35.93 -0.72 31.56
CA THR A 699 -34.89 0.33 31.53
C THR A 699 -33.83 0.08 30.45
N ALA A 700 -33.52 1.08 29.63
CA ALA A 700 -32.62 0.91 28.49
C ALA A 700 -31.24 0.40 28.95
N GLY A 701 -30.79 -0.72 28.36
CA GLY A 701 -29.56 -1.42 28.72
C GLY A 701 -29.51 -2.78 28.03
N SER A 702 -28.30 -3.30 27.83
CA SER A 702 -28.02 -4.56 27.16
C SER A 702 -28.41 -5.75 28.04
N THR A 703 -27.72 -5.91 29.16
CA THR A 703 -27.90 -7.02 30.09
C THR A 703 -29.11 -6.79 31.00
N ARG A 704 -29.69 -7.91 31.46
CA ARG A 704 -31.00 -7.94 32.12
C ARG A 704 -30.90 -8.65 33.46
N GLN A 705 -30.12 -8.04 34.35
CA GLN A 705 -29.85 -8.51 35.71
C GLN A 705 -30.72 -7.81 36.77
N TYR A 706 -31.11 -8.57 37.78
CA TYR A 706 -32.06 -8.18 38.81
C TYR A 706 -31.65 -8.67 40.20
N CYS A 707 -31.96 -7.88 41.24
CA CYS A 707 -32.07 -8.42 42.59
C CYS A 707 -33.31 -9.35 42.67
N SER A 708 -33.40 -10.18 43.71
CA SER A 708 -34.47 -11.19 43.84
C SER A 708 -35.88 -10.59 43.78
N ILE A 709 -36.09 -9.44 44.43
CA ILE A 709 -37.38 -8.73 44.48
C ILE A 709 -37.75 -8.19 43.09
N CYS A 710 -36.84 -7.46 42.44
CA CYS A 710 -37.07 -6.89 41.12
C CYS A 710 -37.30 -8.00 40.07
N CYS A 711 -36.55 -9.10 40.17
CA CYS A 711 -36.74 -10.27 39.31
C CYS A 711 -38.18 -10.79 39.42
N GLN A 712 -38.68 -11.00 40.65
CA GLN A 712 -40.04 -11.48 40.87
C GLN A 712 -41.10 -10.50 40.36
N GLN A 713 -40.88 -9.19 40.51
CA GLN A 713 -41.82 -8.17 40.02
C GLN A 713 -41.88 -8.10 38.48
N VAL A 714 -40.73 -8.11 37.81
CA VAL A 714 -40.63 -8.06 36.34
C VAL A 714 -41.33 -9.25 35.68
N HIS A 715 -41.14 -10.45 36.24
CA HIS A 715 -41.67 -11.71 35.70
C HIS A 715 -43.11 -12.03 36.15
N ARG A 716 -43.73 -11.21 37.01
CA ARG A 716 -45.20 -11.21 37.21
C ARG A 716 -45.96 -10.57 36.06
N HIS A 717 -45.29 -9.86 35.14
CA HIS A 717 -45.93 -9.26 33.98
C HIS A 717 -46.33 -10.34 32.96
N ARG A 718 -47.53 -10.23 32.37
CA ARG A 718 -48.11 -11.26 31.48
C ARG A 718 -47.26 -11.60 30.25
N THR A 719 -46.47 -10.65 29.76
CA THR A 719 -45.57 -10.88 28.61
C THR A 719 -44.26 -11.57 28.99
N ARG A 720 -43.93 -11.64 30.29
CA ARG A 720 -42.64 -12.13 30.82
C ARG A 720 -42.78 -13.33 31.77
N SER A 721 -44.00 -13.77 32.08
CA SER A 721 -44.25 -14.88 33.00
C SER A 721 -43.81 -16.25 32.49
N SER A 722 -43.47 -16.36 31.20
CA SER A 722 -42.88 -17.54 30.55
C SER A 722 -41.36 -17.45 30.37
N HIS A 723 -40.72 -16.41 30.90
CA HIS A 723 -39.27 -16.28 30.86
C HIS A 723 -38.62 -17.07 32.01
N HIS A 724 -37.38 -17.52 31.80
CA HIS A 724 -36.62 -18.31 32.75
C HIS A 724 -35.38 -17.51 33.20
N PRO A 725 -35.43 -16.85 34.37
CA PRO A 725 -34.25 -16.23 34.96
C PRO A 725 -33.24 -17.31 35.39
N ARG A 726 -31.96 -17.05 35.12
CA ARG A 726 -30.82 -17.84 35.60
C ARG A 726 -30.21 -17.16 36.83
N LEU A 727 -29.68 -17.94 37.76
CA LEU A 727 -28.93 -17.40 38.90
C LEU A 727 -27.56 -16.89 38.44
N LEU A 728 -27.14 -15.72 38.90
CA LEU A 728 -25.78 -15.24 38.68
C LEU A 728 -24.81 -16.00 39.59
N ARG A 729 -23.60 -16.27 39.09
CA ARG A 729 -22.50 -16.69 39.95
C ARG A 729 -21.95 -15.47 40.66
N LEU A 730 -21.95 -15.52 41.99
CA LEU A 730 -21.41 -14.47 42.84
C LEU A 730 -20.25 -15.04 43.64
N PRO A 731 -19.12 -14.30 43.76
CA PRO A 731 -18.03 -14.64 44.66
C PRO A 731 -18.54 -14.99 46.07
N PRO A 732 -18.08 -16.10 46.68
CA PRO A 732 -18.57 -16.57 47.99
C PRO A 732 -18.52 -15.49 49.09
N GLU A 733 -17.52 -14.61 49.01
CA GLU A 733 -17.28 -13.50 49.94
C GLU A 733 -18.46 -12.52 49.97
N LEU A 734 -19.11 -12.29 48.82
CA LEU A 734 -20.24 -11.38 48.68
C LEU A 734 -21.56 -11.97 49.19
N SER A 735 -21.61 -13.28 49.46
CA SER A 735 -22.79 -13.97 49.99
C SER A 735 -23.04 -13.71 51.49
N HIS A 736 -22.05 -13.14 52.20
CA HIS A 736 -22.05 -13.03 53.66
C HIS A 736 -21.71 -11.62 54.20
N LEU A 737 -21.50 -10.64 53.32
CA LEU A 737 -21.16 -9.27 53.73
C LEU A 737 -22.41 -8.41 54.00
N PRO A 738 -22.29 -7.38 54.86
CA PRO A 738 -23.28 -6.29 54.93
C PRO A 738 -23.40 -5.57 53.58
N PRO A 739 -24.41 -4.69 53.38
CA PRO A 739 -24.63 -3.99 52.11
C PRO A 739 -23.32 -3.39 51.57
N LEU A 740 -22.95 -3.78 50.34
CA LEU A 740 -21.71 -3.28 49.75
C LEU A 740 -21.77 -1.76 49.59
N PRO A 741 -20.63 -1.05 49.70
CA PRO A 741 -20.57 0.34 49.33
C PRO A 741 -20.94 0.48 47.84
N VAL A 742 -22.06 1.15 47.58
CA VAL A 742 -22.48 1.57 46.23
C VAL A 742 -21.64 2.79 45.83
N PRO A 743 -21.10 2.87 44.60
CA PRO A 743 -21.28 1.96 43.47
C PRO A 743 -20.34 0.75 43.48
N LEU A 744 -20.75 -0.34 42.82
CA LEU A 744 -19.89 -1.51 42.62
C LEU A 744 -18.71 -1.19 41.68
N PRO A 745 -17.53 -1.81 41.86
CA PRO A 745 -16.37 -1.56 41.01
C PRO A 745 -16.62 -2.09 39.58
N ARG A 746 -16.74 -1.17 38.63
CA ARG A 746 -16.94 -1.48 37.21
C ARG A 746 -15.62 -1.84 36.52
N GLN A 747 -15.66 -2.89 35.70
CA GLN A 747 -14.50 -3.43 34.99
C GLN A 747 -14.50 -2.91 33.55
N THR A 748 -13.57 -2.01 33.25
CA THR A 748 -13.54 -1.30 31.97
C THR A 748 -12.20 -1.44 31.26
N MET A 749 -12.22 -1.34 29.94
CA MET A 749 -11.03 -1.31 29.08
C MET A 749 -11.00 -0.01 28.28
N GLN A 750 -9.81 0.48 27.97
CA GLN A 750 -9.60 1.66 27.13
C GLN A 750 -9.27 1.23 25.70
N LEU A 751 -9.87 1.91 24.71
CA LEU A 751 -9.45 1.80 23.32
C LEU A 751 -8.06 2.43 23.18
N TYR A 752 -7.12 1.72 22.55
CA TYR A 752 -5.77 2.24 22.28
C TYR A 752 -5.36 2.19 20.81
N ALA A 753 -5.95 1.31 19.99
CA ALA A 753 -5.70 1.29 18.56
C ALA A 753 -6.93 0.83 17.76
N VAL A 754 -7.06 1.31 16.52
CA VAL A 754 -8.05 0.84 15.55
C VAL A 754 -7.36 0.57 14.23
N LEU A 755 -7.36 -0.69 13.81
CA LEU A 755 -6.92 -1.12 12.49
C LEU A 755 -8.08 -0.87 11.50
N CYS A 756 -7.80 -0.22 10.37
CA CYS A 756 -8.81 0.15 9.38
C CYS A 756 -8.45 -0.37 7.98
N ILE A 757 -9.46 -0.79 7.21
CA ILE A 757 -9.34 -1.12 5.78
C ILE A 757 -10.53 -0.58 4.99
N GLN A 758 -10.21 0.12 3.90
CA GLN A 758 -11.18 0.65 2.95
C GLN A 758 -11.52 -0.38 1.85
N THR A 759 -10.51 -0.95 1.19
CA THR A 759 -10.67 -1.96 0.12
C THR A 759 -9.59 -3.06 0.17
N SER A 760 -8.32 -2.68 0.12
CA SER A 760 -7.16 -3.59 0.03
C SER A 760 -5.86 -2.95 0.58
N HIS A 761 -6.01 -2.04 1.56
CA HIS A 761 -4.88 -1.35 2.19
C HIS A 761 -5.22 -1.06 3.65
N TYR A 762 -4.52 -1.76 4.54
CA TYR A 762 -4.64 -1.62 5.98
C TYR A 762 -3.85 -0.42 6.48
N VAL A 763 -4.45 0.35 7.38
CA VAL A 763 -3.84 1.50 8.07
C VAL A 763 -4.20 1.46 9.55
N ALA A 764 -3.43 2.14 10.38
CA ALA A 764 -3.65 2.16 11.83
C ALA A 764 -4.00 3.55 12.35
N PHE A 765 -4.91 3.60 13.31
CA PHE A 765 -5.04 4.69 14.27
C PHE A 765 -4.53 4.20 15.61
N ALA A 766 -3.68 4.98 16.28
CA ALA A 766 -3.18 4.64 17.61
C ALA A 766 -3.24 5.84 18.55
N ARG A 767 -3.60 5.59 19.81
CA ARG A 767 -3.53 6.59 20.88
C ARG A 767 -2.17 6.53 21.54
N HIS A 768 -1.50 7.67 21.64
CA HIS A 768 -0.19 7.79 22.27
C HIS A 768 -0.26 8.37 23.69
N GLY A 769 -1.44 8.67 24.23
CA GLY A 769 -1.58 9.10 25.63
C GLY A 769 -3.02 9.32 26.10
N PRO A 770 -3.18 9.82 27.34
CA PRO A 770 -4.49 9.89 28.00
C PRO A 770 -5.36 11.06 27.54
N ARG A 771 -4.79 12.14 26.98
CA ARG A 771 -5.58 13.24 26.44
C ARG A 771 -6.37 12.76 25.21
N ARG A 772 -7.54 13.36 25.00
CA ARG A 772 -8.45 13.01 23.89
C ARG A 772 -7.79 13.17 22.53
N GLU A 773 -7.04 14.26 22.35
CA GLU A 773 -6.41 14.70 21.11
C GLU A 773 -5.18 13.86 20.71
N HIS A 774 -4.72 12.95 21.57
CA HIS A 774 -3.49 12.16 21.36
C HIS A 774 -3.72 10.99 20.38
N TRP A 775 -4.08 11.30 19.14
CA TRP A 775 -4.28 10.33 18.04
C TRP A 775 -3.23 10.51 16.94
N LEU A 776 -2.68 9.37 16.49
CA LEU A 776 -1.82 9.27 15.33
C LEU A 776 -2.44 8.36 14.28
N PHE A 777 -2.38 8.79 13.02
CA PHE A 777 -2.71 8.01 11.84
C PHE A 777 -1.42 7.50 11.19
N PHE A 778 -1.33 6.20 10.93
CA PHE A 778 -0.18 5.54 10.32
C PHE A 778 -0.56 4.84 9.00
N ASP A 779 0.20 5.14 7.95
CA ASP A 779 0.13 4.48 6.66
C ASP A 779 1.55 4.00 6.24
N SER A 780 1.70 2.70 6.03
CA SER A 780 3.00 2.08 5.70
C SER A 780 3.45 2.32 4.26
N MET A 781 2.55 2.81 3.40
CA MET A 781 2.78 3.06 1.97
C MET A 781 2.27 4.46 1.54
N ALA A 782 2.41 5.45 2.44
CA ALA A 782 1.89 6.81 2.26
C ALA A 782 2.41 7.55 1.02
N ASP A 783 3.68 7.33 0.66
CA ASP A 783 4.29 7.82 -0.58
C ASP A 783 5.28 6.78 -1.14
N ARG A 784 5.79 6.99 -2.36
CA ARG A 784 6.69 6.06 -3.04
C ARG A 784 7.80 6.76 -3.84
N GLN A 785 9.05 6.50 -3.45
CA GLN A 785 10.22 7.03 -4.14
C GLN A 785 10.73 6.03 -5.20
N GLY A 786 10.57 6.38 -6.48
CA GLY A 786 11.15 5.66 -7.62
C GLY A 786 10.19 4.75 -8.40
N GLY A 787 10.67 4.22 -9.54
CA GLY A 787 9.92 3.35 -10.46
C GLY A 787 9.85 1.89 -10.00
N GLN A 788 10.15 0.92 -10.87
CA GLN A 788 10.07 -0.51 -10.53
C GLN A 788 10.99 -0.91 -9.37
N ASN A 789 12.17 -0.29 -9.27
CA ASN A 789 13.13 -0.47 -8.17
C ASN A 789 12.93 0.54 -7.02
N GLY A 790 11.81 1.27 -7.02
CA GLY A 790 11.44 2.21 -5.97
C GLY A 790 10.87 1.55 -4.71
N PHE A 791 10.93 2.29 -3.61
CA PHE A 791 10.49 1.86 -2.28
C PHE A 791 9.42 2.79 -1.73
N ASN A 792 8.60 2.28 -0.81
CA ASN A 792 7.58 3.09 -0.16
C ASN A 792 8.17 3.88 1.00
N ILE A 793 7.59 5.05 1.29
CA ILE A 793 7.91 5.90 2.43
C ILE A 793 6.70 5.87 3.36
N PRO A 794 6.84 5.33 4.59
CA PRO A 794 5.75 5.35 5.56
C PRO A 794 5.62 6.75 6.18
N ARG A 795 4.39 7.09 6.59
CA ARG A 795 4.09 8.36 7.27
C ARG A 795 3.24 8.10 8.50
N VAL A 796 3.57 8.80 9.59
CA VAL A 796 2.76 8.90 10.80
C VAL A 796 2.35 10.36 10.93
N THR A 797 1.05 10.63 10.98
CA THR A 797 0.48 11.99 10.98
C THR A 797 -0.40 12.18 12.22
N PRO A 798 -0.27 13.30 12.97
CA PRO A 798 -1.21 13.62 14.02
C PRO A 798 -2.60 13.85 13.43
N CYS A 799 -3.62 13.30 14.07
CA CYS A 799 -5.00 13.48 13.67
C CYS A 799 -5.90 13.85 14.86
N PRO A 800 -5.60 14.97 15.57
CA PRO A 800 -6.36 15.38 16.75
C PRO A 800 -7.85 15.64 16.45
N GLU A 801 -8.19 15.99 15.20
CA GLU A 801 -9.58 16.15 14.75
C GLU A 801 -10.42 14.87 14.90
N VAL A 802 -9.77 13.70 14.96
CA VAL A 802 -10.43 12.42 15.22
C VAL A 802 -11.03 12.36 16.62
N ALA A 803 -10.53 13.14 17.58
CA ALA A 803 -10.93 13.08 18.99
C ALA A 803 -12.36 13.53 19.29
N ASP A 804 -12.97 14.32 18.40
CA ASP A 804 -14.31 14.87 18.62
C ASP A 804 -15.42 13.86 18.30
N TYR A 805 -15.23 13.06 17.24
CA TYR A 805 -16.28 12.15 16.74
C TYR A 805 -16.62 10.97 17.67
N PRO A 806 -15.67 10.32 18.38
CA PRO A 806 -15.95 9.27 19.35
C PRO A 806 -16.83 9.69 20.54
N GLU A 807 -16.93 11.00 20.81
CA GLU A 807 -17.81 11.55 21.86
C GLU A 807 -19.15 12.08 21.35
N MET A 808 -19.31 12.25 20.03
CA MET A 808 -20.60 12.59 19.44
C MET A 808 -21.61 11.46 19.68
N SER A 809 -22.88 11.82 19.92
CA SER A 809 -23.91 10.79 20.05
C SER A 809 -24.13 10.06 18.72
N PRO A 810 -24.53 8.78 18.74
CA PRO A 810 -24.93 8.02 17.55
C PRO A 810 -25.91 8.74 16.61
N LYS A 811 -26.79 9.59 17.16
CA LYS A 811 -27.79 10.36 16.41
C LYS A 811 -27.17 11.53 15.65
N GLU A 812 -26.18 12.21 16.23
CA GLU A 812 -25.47 13.31 15.59
C GLU A 812 -24.58 12.78 14.46
N LEU A 813 -23.86 11.67 14.70
CA LEU A 813 -23.07 11.00 13.65
C LEU A 813 -23.94 10.50 12.49
N GLN A 814 -25.13 9.97 12.77
CA GLN A 814 -26.08 9.55 11.75
C GLN A 814 -26.60 10.72 10.88
N ALA A 815 -26.61 11.95 11.41
CA ALA A 815 -27.06 13.14 10.69
C ALA A 815 -25.96 13.75 9.79
N LEU A 816 -24.70 13.34 9.95
CA LEU A 816 -23.58 13.79 9.11
C LEU A 816 -23.51 12.97 7.81
N ASP A 817 -23.18 13.63 6.69
CA ASP A 817 -22.76 12.92 5.48
C ASP A 817 -21.33 12.39 5.69
N PRO A 818 -21.07 11.08 5.57
CA PRO A 818 -19.72 10.53 5.64
C PRO A 818 -18.73 11.17 4.65
N LYS A 819 -19.20 11.79 3.56
CA LYS A 819 -18.36 12.53 2.60
C LYS A 819 -17.93 13.91 3.10
N SER A 820 -18.62 14.49 4.08
CA SER A 820 -18.23 15.78 4.70
C SER A 820 -17.22 15.63 5.84
N LEU A 821 -16.99 14.41 6.33
CA LEU A 821 -16.03 14.12 7.40
C LEU A 821 -14.58 14.33 6.92
N PRO A 822 -13.68 14.84 7.78
CA PRO A 822 -12.24 14.85 7.52
C PRO A 822 -11.71 13.46 7.16
N PRO A 823 -10.69 13.32 6.29
CA PRO A 823 -10.23 12.03 5.79
C PRO A 823 -9.91 11.00 6.89
N CYS A 824 -9.21 11.43 7.95
CA CYS A 824 -8.86 10.59 9.10
C CYS A 824 -10.11 10.11 9.85
N ALA A 825 -10.99 11.03 10.26
CA ALA A 825 -12.24 10.71 10.96
C ALA A 825 -13.14 9.78 10.14
N ARG A 826 -13.26 10.04 8.83
CA ARG A 826 -14.00 9.18 7.90
C ARG A 826 -13.43 7.76 7.85
N ARG A 827 -12.09 7.60 7.76
CA ARG A 827 -11.47 6.27 7.77
C ARG A 827 -11.66 5.58 9.12
N LEU A 828 -11.53 6.28 10.25
CA LEU A 828 -11.80 5.66 11.56
C LEU A 828 -13.24 5.11 11.65
N LEU A 829 -14.23 5.93 11.34
CA LEU A 829 -15.65 5.60 11.56
C LEU A 829 -16.23 4.66 10.49
N CYS A 830 -15.83 4.80 9.23
CA CYS A 830 -16.37 4.03 8.11
C CYS A 830 -15.49 2.83 7.73
N ASP A 831 -14.20 2.86 8.03
CA ASP A 831 -13.23 1.83 7.61
C ASP A 831 -12.65 1.00 8.77
N ALA A 832 -13.15 1.11 10.00
CA ALA A 832 -12.77 0.24 11.14
C ALA A 832 -12.87 -1.27 10.82
N TYR A 833 -11.80 -2.01 11.10
CA TYR A 833 -11.65 -3.45 10.88
C TYR A 833 -11.47 -4.20 12.20
N MET A 834 -10.48 -3.82 13.00
CA MET A 834 -10.32 -4.28 14.38
C MET A 834 -10.23 -3.09 15.32
N CYS A 835 -10.90 -3.17 16.48
CA CYS A 835 -10.69 -2.26 17.61
C CYS A 835 -9.92 -3.00 18.71
N LEU A 836 -8.81 -2.44 19.17
CA LEU A 836 -7.93 -3.03 20.18
C LEU A 836 -8.07 -2.25 21.50
N TYR A 837 -8.39 -3.00 22.55
CA TYR A 837 -8.64 -2.50 23.89
C TYR A 837 -7.66 -3.09 24.89
N HIS A 838 -7.29 -2.33 25.92
CA HIS A 838 -6.43 -2.81 26.99
C HIS A 838 -6.95 -2.36 28.37
N ASN A 839 -6.63 -3.13 29.41
CA ASN A 839 -6.87 -2.75 30.78
C ASN A 839 -5.70 -1.88 31.29
N THR A 840 -5.97 -0.61 31.61
CA THR A 840 -4.96 0.35 32.07
C THR A 840 -4.35 0.00 33.43
N ALA A 841 -5.01 -0.82 34.25
CA ALA A 841 -4.47 -1.28 35.53
C ALA A 841 -3.47 -2.45 35.40
N LEU A 842 -3.40 -3.09 34.22
CA LEU A 842 -2.63 -4.31 33.94
C LEU A 842 -1.49 -4.09 32.92
N GLY A 843 -1.00 -2.86 32.76
CA GLY A 843 0.18 -2.56 31.95
C GLY A 843 1.42 -3.35 32.41
N PHE A 844 2.18 -3.90 31.45
CA PHE A 844 3.35 -4.75 31.72
C PHE A 844 4.50 -3.98 32.39
N TYR A 845 4.63 -2.69 32.06
CA TYR A 845 5.50 -1.75 32.76
C TYR A 845 4.62 -0.84 33.64
N LYS A 846 4.97 -0.73 34.92
CA LYS A 846 4.37 0.19 35.90
C LYS A 846 5.46 1.09 36.47
#